data_AF-A0A179FEC1-F1
#
_entry.id   AF-A0A179FEC1-F1
#
_cell.length_a   1.000
_cell.length_b   1.000
_cell.length_c   1.000
_cell.angle_alpha   90.00
_cell.angle_beta   90.00
_cell.angle_gamma   90.00
#
_symmetry.space_group_name_H-M   'P 1'
#
loop_
_entity.id
_entity.type
_entity.pdbx_description
1 polymer ?
#
loop_
_entity_poly.entity_id
_entity_poly.type
_entity_poly.pdbx_seq_one_letter_code
_entity_poly.pdbx_strand_id
1 'polypeptide(L)'
;MATTRASARQGKLPAGFATVKDVLEGEIPDGARRNIMGILTDFRAPIPTRGSDWKCQMRIYDQSVEDEPDESVLLNIFWPQGDMPDARSGDVVIAFGVKVQNYQASFSLCTHKMTDVHIYDSSLIPSPPADAAKARRPSNRSKINRQPNRIENEFVSILYSSINKERIPADDKFEEKKNQSINVKQKFSELKDARAGMFIDSIAQIVREPYDLGDKFTLWVSDYTENPSFHHYGFMGMSAGKAGDSTHSSSSQKSEWAGPFGKQSLQITCYEPHASILREQRFSVNTWIHLRNLQIKFGKNETNLEGYLREDQGAQGIKINISQLDHQNRETMTEDLKNALRRKRAYESEKKGQLKELTEAANAGQKRKAHLGLESEPPAKNASNTSNSKQRRKKSRHHKQEAFERQRDQGDENPPPNTEDADDAPDDLNGQVKCENEGKPSTTVAEMLAPKYVESVIDGSSIKLQLPFVNAKYRTYARVTDFMPSRLEDFAHPRTSDSEYGALSDHEEESEPDSENESRAIVGWEWRFCLRLEGASTKETTKKSTWVIVNNQAAQMLLNLDASDLRKDDGKLAAVRQKMWSLWGELEDHKAKMENRALKARHSNNANAPPEHSDDEEEVTKKKTEQVRNRPFACCIHQYGAKVAEGDETKADAGDGKRWERMFGLFGTKIANL
;
A
#
# COMPACT_ATOMS: atom_id res chain seq x y z
N MET A 1 -44.34 -17.99 -43.15
CA MET A 1 -44.35 -19.46 -43.34
C MET A 1 -42.97 -20.12 -43.23
N ALA A 2 -41.92 -19.43 -42.74
CA ALA A 2 -40.59 -20.05 -42.49
C ALA A 2 -40.39 -20.52 -41.04
N THR A 3 -41.25 -20.09 -40.11
CA THR A 3 -41.10 -20.30 -38.67
C THR A 3 -41.53 -21.69 -38.17
N THR A 4 -42.06 -22.55 -39.05
CA THR A 4 -42.60 -23.87 -38.66
C THR A 4 -41.75 -25.07 -39.08
N ARG A 5 -40.59 -24.84 -39.73
CA ARG A 5 -39.68 -25.93 -40.16
C ARG A 5 -38.45 -26.16 -39.27
N ALA A 6 -38.14 -25.25 -38.34
CA ALA A 6 -36.97 -25.37 -37.46
C ALA A 6 -37.17 -26.29 -36.24
N SER A 7 -38.41 -26.52 -35.80
CA SER A 7 -38.69 -27.22 -34.54
C SER A 7 -38.56 -28.76 -34.60
N ALA A 8 -38.28 -29.34 -35.77
CA ALA A 8 -38.30 -30.80 -35.96
C ALA A 8 -36.94 -31.51 -35.82
N ARG A 9 -35.86 -30.79 -35.46
CA ARG A 9 -34.49 -31.35 -35.41
C ARG A 9 -33.90 -31.57 -34.01
N GLN A 10 -34.59 -31.14 -32.95
CA GLN A 10 -34.00 -31.03 -31.61
C GLN A 10 -34.24 -32.31 -30.78
N GLY A 11 -33.17 -33.04 -30.48
CA GLY A 11 -33.20 -34.03 -29.39
C GLY A 11 -33.42 -33.32 -28.05
N LYS A 12 -34.13 -33.95 -27.12
CA LYS A 12 -34.31 -33.40 -25.76
C LYS A 12 -32.96 -33.42 -25.01
N LEU A 13 -32.52 -32.27 -24.51
CA LEU A 13 -31.29 -32.15 -23.72
C LEU A 13 -31.34 -33.12 -22.51
N PRO A 14 -30.26 -33.88 -22.22
CA PRO A 14 -30.27 -34.83 -21.11
C PRO A 14 -30.49 -34.14 -19.75
N ALA A 15 -31.13 -34.85 -18.82
CA ALA A 15 -31.45 -34.30 -17.50
C ALA A 15 -30.19 -33.82 -16.75
N GLY A 16 -30.26 -32.61 -16.19
CA GLY A 16 -29.16 -32.00 -15.43
C GLY A 16 -28.09 -31.29 -16.27
N PHE A 17 -28.25 -31.24 -17.59
CA PHE A 17 -27.46 -30.37 -18.45
C PHE A 17 -28.10 -28.99 -18.58
N ALA A 18 -27.25 -27.97 -18.69
CA ALA A 18 -27.64 -26.64 -19.11
C ALA A 18 -27.13 -26.36 -20.52
N THR A 19 -27.75 -25.38 -21.19
CA THR A 19 -27.30 -24.92 -22.50
C THR A 19 -26.16 -23.91 -22.36
N VAL A 20 -25.44 -23.68 -23.46
CA VAL A 20 -24.43 -22.62 -23.53
C VAL A 20 -25.06 -21.25 -23.32
N LYS A 21 -26.25 -21.01 -23.86
CA LYS A 21 -27.01 -19.77 -23.68
C LYS A 21 -27.36 -19.49 -22.22
N ASP A 22 -27.81 -20.50 -21.46
CA ASP A 22 -28.12 -20.34 -20.03
C ASP A 22 -26.90 -19.84 -19.21
N VAL A 23 -25.69 -20.20 -19.63
CA VAL A 23 -24.45 -19.74 -18.98
C VAL A 23 -24.15 -18.29 -19.38
N LEU A 24 -24.27 -17.96 -20.66
CA LEU A 24 -23.89 -16.64 -21.20
C LEU A 24 -24.87 -15.54 -20.77
N GLU A 25 -26.16 -15.85 -20.68
CA GLU A 25 -27.20 -14.91 -20.22
C GLU A 25 -27.25 -14.76 -18.70
N GLY A 26 -26.45 -15.54 -17.95
CA GLY A 26 -26.38 -15.44 -16.49
C GLY A 26 -27.56 -16.07 -15.75
N GLU A 27 -28.35 -16.91 -16.42
CA GLU A 27 -29.46 -17.67 -15.82
C GLU A 27 -28.96 -18.68 -14.76
N ILE A 28 -27.67 -19.05 -14.82
CA ILE A 28 -27.01 -19.88 -13.83
C ILE A 28 -26.21 -19.01 -12.86
N PRO A 29 -26.50 -19.07 -11.54
CA PRO A 29 -25.78 -18.28 -10.54
C PRO A 29 -24.28 -18.53 -10.54
N ASP A 30 -23.51 -17.47 -10.25
CA ASP A 30 -22.07 -17.56 -10.04
C ASP A 30 -21.73 -18.60 -8.95
N GLY A 31 -20.74 -19.43 -9.24
CA GLY A 31 -20.30 -20.52 -8.38
C GLY A 31 -21.16 -21.78 -8.41
N ALA A 32 -22.32 -21.78 -9.08
CA ALA A 32 -23.12 -22.99 -9.26
C ALA A 32 -22.38 -24.00 -10.15
N ARG A 33 -22.67 -25.29 -9.93
CA ARG A 33 -22.13 -26.39 -10.75
C ARG A 33 -23.19 -26.91 -11.72
N ARG A 34 -22.83 -27.09 -12.99
CA ARG A 34 -23.71 -27.62 -14.04
C ARG A 34 -22.98 -28.61 -14.93
N ASN A 35 -23.75 -29.44 -15.64
CA ASN A 35 -23.23 -30.27 -16.72
C ASN A 35 -23.44 -29.52 -18.04
N ILE A 36 -22.43 -29.50 -18.90
CA ILE A 36 -22.49 -28.82 -20.20
C ILE A 36 -22.02 -29.79 -21.28
N MET A 37 -22.63 -29.69 -22.46
CA MET A 37 -22.22 -30.40 -23.66
C MET A 37 -22.14 -29.43 -24.83
N GLY A 38 -21.11 -29.54 -25.67
CA GLY A 38 -20.97 -28.67 -26.84
C GLY A 38 -19.90 -29.14 -27.81
N ILE A 39 -19.88 -28.54 -29.00
CA ILE A 39 -18.84 -28.72 -30.01
C ILE A 39 -17.71 -27.74 -29.78
N LEU A 40 -16.49 -28.23 -29.91
CA LEU A 40 -15.26 -27.47 -29.76
C LEU A 40 -14.93 -26.65 -31.02
N THR A 41 -14.71 -25.35 -30.84
CA THR A 41 -14.30 -24.42 -31.92
C THR A 41 -12.88 -23.90 -31.75
N ASP A 42 -12.36 -23.88 -30.53
CA ASP A 42 -11.00 -23.40 -30.23
C ASP A 42 -10.42 -24.17 -29.04
N PHE A 43 -9.13 -24.49 -29.11
CA PHE A 43 -8.38 -25.15 -28.05
C PHE A 43 -7.03 -24.49 -27.86
N ARG A 44 -6.79 -24.01 -26.65
CA ARG A 44 -5.49 -23.52 -26.21
C ARG A 44 -4.81 -24.61 -25.40
N ALA A 45 -3.69 -25.09 -25.93
CA ALA A 45 -2.93 -26.19 -25.38
C ALA A 45 -2.43 -25.90 -23.95
N PRO A 46 -2.12 -26.95 -23.16
CA PRO A 46 -1.69 -26.78 -21.79
C PRO A 46 -0.43 -25.92 -21.65
N ILE A 47 -0.50 -24.93 -20.76
CA ILE A 47 0.63 -24.07 -20.37
C ILE A 47 0.85 -24.13 -18.85
N PRO A 48 2.09 -23.98 -18.36
CA PRO A 48 2.35 -23.95 -16.92
C PRO A 48 1.71 -22.70 -16.29
N THR A 49 1.15 -22.85 -15.09
CA THR A 49 0.72 -21.70 -14.28
C THR A 49 1.78 -21.33 -13.24
N ARG A 50 1.51 -20.33 -12.40
CA ARG A 50 2.39 -19.99 -11.26
C ARG A 50 2.37 -21.08 -10.16
N GLY A 51 1.37 -21.95 -10.15
CA GLY A 51 1.23 -23.04 -9.18
C GLY A 51 1.70 -24.40 -9.72
N SER A 52 1.28 -25.48 -9.05
CA SER A 52 1.54 -26.86 -9.49
C SER A 52 0.71 -27.29 -10.71
N ASP A 53 -0.41 -26.60 -10.94
CA ASP A 53 -1.34 -26.95 -12.00
C ASP A 53 -0.94 -26.29 -13.32
N TRP A 54 -1.29 -26.93 -14.41
CA TRP A 54 -1.25 -26.38 -15.75
C TRP A 54 -2.63 -25.79 -16.08
N LYS A 55 -2.70 -24.97 -17.13
CA LYS A 55 -3.95 -24.42 -17.65
C LYS A 55 -4.11 -24.75 -19.13
N CYS A 56 -5.28 -25.23 -19.53
CA CYS A 56 -5.70 -25.22 -20.93
C CYS A 56 -7.09 -24.57 -21.04
N GLN A 57 -7.48 -24.16 -22.25
CA GLN A 57 -8.77 -23.51 -22.49
C GLN A 57 -9.47 -24.12 -23.70
N MET A 58 -10.78 -24.30 -23.59
CA MET A 58 -11.64 -24.80 -24.65
C MET A 58 -12.77 -23.79 -24.89
N ARG A 59 -13.13 -23.55 -26.16
CA ARG A 59 -14.35 -22.81 -26.49
C ARG A 59 -15.35 -23.76 -27.10
N ILE A 60 -16.52 -23.83 -26.48
CA ILE A 60 -17.58 -24.75 -26.87
C ILE A 60 -18.86 -24.00 -27.14
N TYR A 61 -19.63 -24.47 -28.11
CA TYR A 61 -20.96 -23.97 -28.42
C TYR A 61 -21.93 -25.16 -28.60
N ASP A 62 -23.21 -24.91 -28.43
CA ASP A 62 -24.27 -25.91 -28.66
C ASP A 62 -25.36 -25.31 -29.58
N GLN A 63 -26.46 -26.02 -29.72
CA GLN A 63 -27.59 -25.58 -30.55
C GLN A 63 -28.26 -24.29 -30.06
N SER A 64 -28.09 -23.90 -28.80
CA SER A 64 -28.74 -22.70 -28.25
C SER A 64 -28.16 -21.39 -28.79
N VAL A 65 -26.94 -21.45 -29.32
CA VAL A 65 -26.18 -20.31 -29.86
C VAL A 65 -25.64 -20.62 -31.26
N GLU A 66 -26.18 -21.61 -31.97
CA GLU A 66 -25.61 -22.08 -33.25
C GLU A 66 -25.67 -21.03 -34.37
N ASP A 67 -26.70 -20.18 -34.35
CA ASP A 67 -26.92 -19.09 -35.31
C ASP A 67 -26.22 -17.78 -34.90
N GLU A 68 -25.57 -17.74 -33.74
CA GLU A 68 -24.88 -16.56 -33.19
C GLU A 68 -23.37 -16.73 -33.39
N PRO A 69 -22.76 -16.16 -34.44
CA PRO A 69 -21.41 -16.53 -34.91
C PRO A 69 -20.30 -16.29 -33.87
N ASP A 70 -20.48 -15.28 -33.02
CA ASP A 70 -19.51 -14.88 -32.01
C ASP A 70 -19.70 -15.55 -30.63
N GLU A 71 -20.84 -16.24 -30.42
CA GLU A 71 -21.23 -16.73 -29.10
C GLU A 71 -20.72 -18.15 -28.84
N SER A 72 -19.86 -18.29 -27.83
CA SER A 72 -19.34 -19.56 -27.33
C SER A 72 -18.91 -19.41 -25.88
N VAL A 73 -19.10 -20.45 -25.07
CA VAL A 73 -18.66 -20.43 -23.68
C VAL A 73 -17.22 -20.90 -23.55
N LEU A 74 -16.44 -20.16 -22.78
CA LEU A 74 -15.05 -20.48 -22.45
C LEU A 74 -15.01 -21.45 -21.26
N LEU A 75 -14.41 -22.62 -21.44
CA LEU A 75 -14.08 -23.57 -20.37
C LEU A 75 -12.60 -23.49 -20.03
N ASN A 76 -12.29 -23.09 -18.79
CA ASN A 76 -10.95 -23.06 -18.23
C ASN A 76 -10.67 -24.34 -17.43
N ILE A 77 -9.63 -25.07 -17.82
CA ILE A 77 -9.22 -26.32 -17.18
C ILE A 77 -7.91 -26.09 -16.42
N PHE A 78 -7.91 -26.44 -15.14
CA PHE A 78 -6.76 -26.36 -14.24
C PHE A 78 -6.50 -27.73 -13.62
N TRP A 79 -5.47 -28.44 -14.12
CA TRP A 79 -5.10 -29.80 -13.71
C TRP A 79 -3.59 -29.99 -13.75
N PRO A 80 -3.04 -31.06 -13.12
CA PRO A 80 -1.65 -31.45 -13.32
C PRO A 80 -1.33 -31.71 -14.80
N GLN A 81 -0.08 -31.50 -15.20
CA GLN A 81 0.35 -31.64 -16.61
C GLN A 81 -0.04 -32.99 -17.23
N GLY A 82 0.18 -34.09 -16.50
CA GLY A 82 -0.12 -35.44 -16.98
C GLY A 82 -1.61 -35.73 -17.14
N ASP A 83 -2.48 -34.98 -16.45
CA ASP A 83 -3.93 -35.15 -16.50
C ASP A 83 -4.58 -34.30 -17.60
N MET A 84 -3.80 -33.50 -18.33
CA MET A 84 -4.33 -32.55 -19.30
C MET A 84 -4.96 -33.22 -20.52
N PRO A 85 -6.13 -32.73 -20.97
CA PRO A 85 -6.77 -33.24 -22.17
C PRO A 85 -6.08 -32.74 -23.45
N ASP A 86 -6.29 -33.49 -24.52
CA ASP A 86 -5.97 -33.07 -25.88
C ASP A 86 -7.24 -33.11 -26.75
N ALA A 87 -7.38 -32.16 -27.67
CA ALA A 87 -8.57 -31.98 -28.49
C ALA A 87 -8.24 -31.56 -29.92
N ARG A 88 -9.16 -31.86 -30.84
CA ARG A 88 -9.12 -31.52 -32.27
C ARG A 88 -10.34 -30.69 -32.69
N SER A 89 -10.25 -30.11 -33.88
CA SER A 89 -11.34 -29.30 -34.44
C SER A 89 -12.64 -30.10 -34.51
N GLY A 90 -13.73 -29.50 -34.02
CA GLY A 90 -15.07 -30.09 -34.09
C GLY A 90 -15.34 -31.24 -33.11
N ASP A 91 -14.39 -31.61 -32.24
CA ASP A 91 -14.62 -32.61 -31.20
C ASP A 91 -15.82 -32.21 -30.31
N VAL A 92 -16.57 -33.20 -29.83
CA VAL A 92 -17.67 -32.95 -28.87
C VAL A 92 -17.15 -33.11 -27.46
N VAL A 93 -17.46 -32.15 -26.59
CA VAL A 93 -17.05 -32.14 -25.18
C VAL A 93 -18.27 -32.32 -24.29
N ILE A 94 -18.17 -33.26 -23.35
CA ILE A 94 -19.07 -33.37 -22.19
C ILE A 94 -18.27 -32.98 -20.95
N ALA A 95 -18.75 -31.97 -20.20
CA ALA A 95 -18.14 -31.54 -18.96
C ALA A 95 -19.15 -31.66 -17.80
N PHE A 96 -18.84 -32.51 -16.82
CA PHE A 96 -19.69 -32.75 -15.65
C PHE A 96 -19.30 -31.89 -14.47
N GLY A 97 -20.27 -31.25 -13.83
CA GLY A 97 -20.05 -30.45 -12.62
C GLY A 97 -19.03 -29.33 -12.78
N VAL A 98 -19.00 -28.67 -13.94
CA VAL A 98 -18.20 -27.45 -14.16
C VAL A 98 -18.78 -26.31 -13.33
N LYS A 99 -17.91 -25.49 -12.75
CA LYS A 99 -18.31 -24.32 -11.97
C LYS A 99 -18.52 -23.15 -12.92
N VAL A 100 -19.67 -22.48 -12.83
CA VAL A 100 -19.91 -21.20 -13.52
C VAL A 100 -19.16 -20.09 -12.77
N GLN A 101 -18.50 -19.21 -13.51
CA GLN A 101 -17.81 -18.05 -12.96
C GLN A 101 -18.16 -16.79 -13.74
N ASN A 102 -18.39 -15.68 -13.03
CA ASN A 102 -18.49 -14.33 -13.62
C ASN A 102 -17.21 -13.54 -13.31
N TYR A 103 -16.42 -13.23 -14.33
CA TYR A 103 -15.18 -12.45 -14.18
C TYR A 103 -15.18 -11.27 -15.16
N GLN A 104 -15.02 -10.06 -14.63
CA GLN A 104 -15.00 -8.81 -15.42
C GLN A 104 -16.22 -8.68 -16.36
N ALA A 105 -17.42 -9.00 -15.85
CA ALA A 105 -18.68 -9.00 -16.58
C ALA A 105 -18.76 -9.99 -17.75
N SER A 106 -17.95 -11.06 -17.73
CA SER A 106 -18.02 -12.16 -18.70
C SER A 106 -18.23 -13.49 -17.98
N PHE A 107 -19.27 -14.22 -18.38
CA PHE A 107 -19.55 -15.57 -17.89
C PHE A 107 -18.66 -16.60 -18.58
N SER A 108 -18.10 -17.50 -17.78
CA SER A 108 -17.31 -18.62 -18.26
C SER A 108 -17.42 -19.83 -17.33
N LEU A 109 -16.80 -20.93 -17.71
CA LEU A 109 -16.76 -22.17 -16.96
C LEU A 109 -15.33 -22.40 -16.44
N CYS A 110 -15.23 -23.00 -15.26
CA CYS A 110 -13.95 -23.47 -14.72
C CYS A 110 -14.07 -24.86 -14.09
N THR A 111 -13.00 -25.64 -14.17
CA THR A 111 -12.93 -26.95 -13.54
C THR A 111 -12.82 -26.85 -12.02
N HIS A 112 -13.45 -27.78 -11.33
CA HIS A 112 -13.32 -28.03 -9.90
C HIS A 112 -12.73 -29.44 -9.67
N LYS A 113 -12.34 -29.77 -8.42
CA LYS A 113 -11.80 -31.08 -8.02
C LYS A 113 -12.65 -32.30 -8.44
N MET A 114 -13.96 -32.10 -8.61
CA MET A 114 -14.92 -33.16 -8.97
C MET A 114 -15.38 -33.08 -10.44
N THR A 115 -14.87 -32.12 -11.21
CA THR A 115 -15.30 -31.93 -12.60
C THR A 115 -14.69 -32.99 -13.48
N ASP A 116 -15.47 -33.71 -14.28
CA ASP A 116 -14.95 -34.67 -15.26
C ASP A 116 -15.19 -34.13 -16.68
N VAL A 117 -14.20 -34.24 -17.57
CA VAL A 117 -14.31 -33.81 -18.97
C VAL A 117 -14.06 -35.01 -19.87
N HIS A 118 -14.98 -35.27 -20.79
CA HIS A 118 -14.93 -36.34 -21.78
C HIS A 118 -14.99 -35.75 -23.19
N ILE A 119 -14.08 -36.18 -24.06
CA ILE A 119 -13.94 -35.65 -25.42
C ILE A 119 -14.22 -36.78 -26.41
N TYR A 120 -14.99 -36.48 -27.45
CA TYR A 120 -15.38 -37.41 -28.50
C TYR A 120 -14.78 -36.96 -29.82
N ASP A 121 -14.07 -37.86 -30.47
CA ASP A 121 -13.43 -37.62 -31.76
C ASP A 121 -14.49 -37.41 -32.84
N SER A 122 -14.52 -36.20 -33.39
CA SER A 122 -15.54 -35.77 -34.35
C SER A 122 -15.65 -36.65 -35.59
N SER A 123 -14.55 -37.30 -35.99
CA SER A 123 -14.49 -38.18 -37.16
C SER A 123 -15.09 -39.58 -36.92
N LEU A 124 -15.20 -39.99 -35.66
CA LEU A 124 -15.66 -41.32 -35.26
C LEU A 124 -17.09 -41.34 -34.72
N ILE A 125 -17.72 -40.17 -34.54
CA ILE A 125 -19.10 -40.05 -34.04
C ILE A 125 -20.05 -40.67 -35.08
N PRO A 126 -20.83 -41.70 -34.73
CA PRO A 126 -21.77 -42.31 -35.64
C PRO A 126 -23.02 -41.45 -35.83
N SER A 127 -23.71 -41.63 -36.95
CA SER A 127 -25.04 -41.05 -37.14
C SER A 127 -26.05 -41.66 -36.15
N PRO A 128 -27.03 -40.88 -35.65
CA PRO A 128 -28.14 -41.42 -34.87
C PRO A 128 -28.85 -42.57 -35.61
N PRO A 129 -29.35 -43.60 -34.91
CA PRO A 129 -29.56 -43.70 -33.47
C PRO A 129 -28.40 -44.35 -32.68
N ALA A 130 -27.27 -44.64 -33.31
CA ALA A 130 -26.14 -45.25 -32.61
C ALA A 130 -25.50 -44.27 -31.61
N ASP A 131 -25.09 -44.77 -30.43
CA ASP A 131 -24.44 -43.95 -29.42
C ASP A 131 -22.96 -43.65 -29.76
N ALA A 132 -22.45 -42.54 -29.24
CA ALA A 132 -21.10 -42.07 -29.52
C ALA A 132 -20.01 -42.71 -28.62
N ALA A 133 -20.30 -43.74 -27.82
CA ALA A 133 -19.33 -44.27 -26.86
C ALA A 133 -18.02 -44.74 -27.51
N LYS A 134 -18.09 -45.26 -28.74
CA LYS A 134 -16.91 -45.67 -29.54
C LYS A 134 -16.03 -44.50 -30.01
N ALA A 135 -16.58 -43.30 -30.09
CA ALA A 135 -15.86 -42.09 -30.49
C ALA A 135 -15.17 -41.42 -29.30
N ARG A 136 -15.49 -41.83 -28.07
CA ARG A 136 -14.93 -41.25 -26.86
C ARG A 136 -13.42 -41.52 -26.78
N ARG A 137 -12.65 -40.45 -26.65
CA ARG A 137 -11.21 -40.52 -26.50
C ARG A 137 -10.82 -41.04 -25.11
N PRO A 138 -9.69 -41.77 -25.00
CA PRO A 138 -9.10 -42.09 -23.71
C PRO A 138 -8.82 -40.80 -22.92
N SER A 139 -9.19 -40.79 -21.63
CA SER A 139 -8.88 -39.67 -20.74
C SER A 139 -7.50 -39.88 -20.12
N ASN A 140 -6.67 -38.84 -20.13
CA ASN A 140 -5.38 -38.83 -19.42
C ASN A 140 -5.55 -38.65 -17.90
N ARG A 141 -6.78 -38.41 -17.44
CA ARG A 141 -7.03 -37.99 -16.08
C ARG A 141 -6.91 -39.14 -15.08
N SER A 142 -6.05 -38.96 -14.09
CA SER A 142 -5.80 -39.92 -13.01
C SER A 142 -7.04 -40.31 -12.19
N LYS A 143 -8.02 -39.40 -12.06
CA LYS A 143 -9.27 -39.61 -11.31
C LYS A 143 -10.48 -39.17 -12.13
N ILE A 144 -11.39 -40.10 -12.38
CA ILE A 144 -12.68 -39.85 -13.04
C ILE A 144 -13.79 -40.25 -12.09
N ASN A 145 -14.67 -39.31 -11.75
CA ASN A 145 -15.77 -39.56 -10.81
C ASN A 145 -17.03 -40.07 -11.51
N ARG A 146 -17.26 -39.63 -12.75
CA ARG A 146 -18.47 -39.90 -13.53
C ARG A 146 -18.15 -40.22 -14.98
N GLN A 147 -18.77 -41.28 -15.48
CA GLN A 147 -18.76 -41.67 -16.88
C GLN A 147 -20.08 -41.28 -17.56
N PRO A 148 -20.05 -40.84 -18.84
CA PRO A 148 -21.25 -40.65 -19.64
C PRO A 148 -22.06 -41.94 -19.76
N ASN A 149 -23.36 -41.86 -19.47
CA ASN A 149 -24.29 -42.97 -19.61
C ASN A 149 -24.76 -43.12 -21.06
N ARG A 150 -25.56 -44.16 -21.34
CA ARG A 150 -26.07 -44.44 -22.69
C ARG A 150 -26.85 -43.26 -23.30
N ILE A 151 -27.74 -42.62 -22.53
CA ILE A 151 -28.57 -41.50 -23.00
C ILE A 151 -27.70 -40.30 -23.39
N GLU A 152 -26.67 -40.01 -22.60
CA GLU A 152 -25.71 -38.93 -22.87
C GLU A 152 -24.88 -39.23 -24.12
N ASN A 153 -24.42 -40.48 -24.30
CA ASN A 153 -23.70 -40.90 -25.51
C ASN A 153 -24.60 -40.88 -26.77
N GLU A 154 -25.87 -41.24 -26.66
CA GLU A 154 -26.85 -41.12 -27.76
C GLU A 154 -27.07 -39.65 -28.13
N PHE A 155 -27.16 -38.76 -27.12
CA PHE A 155 -27.33 -37.33 -27.37
C PHE A 155 -26.11 -36.69 -28.05
N VAL A 156 -24.88 -37.16 -27.81
CA VAL A 156 -23.68 -36.70 -28.55
C VAL A 156 -23.84 -36.91 -30.05
N SER A 157 -24.30 -38.10 -30.49
CA SER A 157 -24.55 -38.39 -31.90
C SER A 157 -25.64 -37.47 -32.48
N ILE A 158 -26.70 -37.21 -31.70
CA ILE A 158 -27.79 -36.30 -32.10
C ILE A 158 -27.27 -34.87 -32.25
N LEU A 159 -26.60 -34.33 -31.23
CA LEU A 159 -26.01 -32.99 -31.22
C LEU A 159 -25.09 -32.80 -32.42
N TYR A 160 -24.12 -33.71 -32.59
CA TYR A 160 -23.14 -33.61 -33.68
C TYR A 160 -23.79 -33.70 -35.06
N SER A 161 -24.80 -34.54 -35.26
CA SER A 161 -25.48 -34.65 -36.56
C SER A 161 -26.35 -33.44 -36.92
N SER A 162 -26.93 -32.76 -35.92
CA SER A 162 -27.99 -31.77 -36.13
C SER A 162 -27.53 -30.31 -36.06
N ILE A 163 -26.43 -30.01 -35.35
CA ILE A 163 -25.90 -28.65 -35.18
C ILE A 163 -25.25 -28.08 -36.45
N ASN A 164 -25.36 -26.76 -36.63
CA ASN A 164 -24.65 -26.04 -37.70
C ASN A 164 -23.12 -26.10 -37.49
N LYS A 165 -22.39 -26.64 -38.49
CA LYS A 165 -20.93 -26.84 -38.46
C LYS A 165 -20.13 -25.76 -39.20
N GLU A 166 -20.77 -24.75 -39.78
CA GLU A 166 -20.08 -23.66 -40.52
C GLU A 166 -19.07 -22.89 -39.65
N ARG A 167 -19.26 -22.93 -38.32
CA ARG A 167 -18.39 -22.26 -37.32
C ARG A 167 -17.15 -23.07 -36.94
N ILE A 168 -17.07 -24.35 -37.32
CA ILE A 168 -15.93 -25.21 -36.99
C ILE A 168 -14.76 -24.82 -37.89
N PRO A 169 -13.60 -24.41 -37.33
CA PRO A 169 -12.45 -24.04 -38.14
C PRO A 169 -11.88 -25.26 -38.89
N ALA A 170 -11.27 -25.01 -40.05
CA ALA A 170 -10.47 -26.02 -40.74
C ALA A 170 -9.31 -26.50 -39.85
N ASP A 171 -8.97 -27.79 -39.96
CA ASP A 171 -7.96 -28.45 -39.12
C ASP A 171 -6.63 -27.71 -39.08
N ASP A 172 -6.13 -27.25 -40.24
CA ASP A 172 -4.87 -26.49 -40.33
C ASP A 172 -4.89 -25.21 -39.50
N LYS A 173 -6.00 -24.45 -39.56
CA LYS A 173 -6.16 -23.20 -38.78
C LYS A 173 -6.31 -23.49 -37.28
N PHE A 174 -6.96 -24.60 -36.94
CA PHE A 174 -7.11 -25.02 -35.55
C PHE A 174 -5.76 -25.42 -34.94
N GLU A 175 -4.99 -26.26 -35.64
CA GLU A 175 -3.66 -26.68 -35.21
C GLU A 175 -2.67 -25.51 -35.15
N GLU A 176 -2.75 -24.55 -36.08
CA GLU A 176 -1.95 -23.32 -36.02
C GLU A 176 -2.25 -22.53 -34.74
N LYS A 177 -3.53 -22.28 -34.41
CA LYS A 177 -3.94 -21.57 -33.18
C LYS A 177 -3.50 -22.32 -31.92
N LYS A 178 -3.67 -23.64 -31.91
CA LYS A 178 -3.25 -24.53 -30.82
C LYS A 178 -1.74 -24.43 -30.59
N ASN A 179 -0.93 -24.53 -31.63
CA ASN A 179 0.54 -24.40 -31.52
C ASN A 179 0.97 -23.00 -31.07
N GLN A 180 0.33 -21.95 -31.57
CA GLN A 180 0.60 -20.58 -31.14
C GLN A 180 0.28 -20.36 -29.65
N SER A 181 -0.73 -21.05 -29.11
CA SER A 181 -1.15 -20.88 -27.71
C SER A 181 -0.11 -21.30 -26.68
N ILE A 182 0.86 -22.15 -27.05
CA ILE A 182 1.94 -22.62 -26.18
C ILE A 182 3.05 -21.57 -26.03
N ASN A 183 3.16 -20.63 -26.97
CA ASN A 183 4.18 -19.58 -26.98
C ASN A 183 3.85 -18.44 -26.00
N VAL A 184 3.82 -18.75 -24.71
CA VAL A 184 3.62 -17.77 -23.63
C VAL A 184 4.92 -17.00 -23.42
N LYS A 185 5.09 -15.90 -24.15
CA LYS A 185 6.18 -14.95 -23.88
C LYS A 185 5.92 -14.26 -22.55
N GLN A 186 6.97 -14.06 -21.74
CA GLN A 186 6.90 -13.06 -20.68
C GLN A 186 6.71 -11.70 -21.35
N LYS A 187 5.52 -11.11 -21.19
CA LYS A 187 5.16 -9.83 -21.82
C LYS A 187 5.53 -8.64 -20.95
N PHE A 188 5.75 -8.85 -19.65
CA PHE A 188 6.06 -7.77 -18.74
C PHE A 188 7.38 -7.09 -19.13
N SER A 189 7.33 -5.77 -19.30
CA SER A 189 8.46 -4.93 -19.69
C SER A 189 8.36 -3.56 -19.05
N GLU A 190 9.51 -3.03 -18.62
CA GLU A 190 9.66 -1.60 -18.33
C GLU A 190 9.59 -0.79 -19.64
N LEU A 191 9.23 0.49 -19.54
CA LEU A 191 9.02 1.32 -20.73
C LEU A 191 10.35 1.67 -21.44
N LYS A 192 11.49 1.69 -20.74
CA LYS A 192 12.83 1.80 -21.35
C LYS A 192 13.14 0.70 -22.38
N ASP A 193 12.57 -0.49 -22.17
CA ASP A 193 12.83 -1.66 -23.02
C ASP A 193 11.79 -1.79 -24.17
N ALA A 194 10.81 -0.88 -24.22
CA ALA A 194 9.80 -0.84 -25.26
C ALA A 194 10.40 -0.51 -26.63
N ARG A 195 10.10 -1.36 -27.63
CA ARG A 195 10.52 -1.18 -29.02
C ARG A 195 9.33 -1.30 -29.97
N ALA A 196 9.43 -0.64 -31.12
CA ALA A 196 8.41 -0.74 -32.16
C ALA A 196 8.17 -2.21 -32.57
N GLY A 197 6.91 -2.59 -32.71
CA GLY A 197 6.48 -3.95 -33.07
C GLY A 197 6.27 -4.89 -31.88
N MET A 198 6.57 -4.47 -30.65
CA MET A 198 6.34 -5.27 -29.45
C MET A 198 4.91 -5.15 -28.93
N PHE A 199 4.46 -6.19 -28.23
CA PHE A 199 3.28 -6.17 -27.36
C PHE A 199 3.74 -6.45 -25.94
N ILE A 200 3.58 -5.47 -25.06
CA ILE A 200 4.11 -5.53 -23.69
C ILE A 200 3.02 -5.40 -22.64
N ASP A 201 3.26 -5.99 -21.48
CA ASP A 201 2.54 -5.70 -20.24
C ASP A 201 3.41 -4.73 -19.44
N SER A 202 2.83 -3.71 -18.81
CA SER A 202 3.60 -2.70 -18.07
C SER A 202 2.78 -2.06 -16.95
N ILE A 203 3.48 -1.55 -15.94
CA ILE A 203 2.88 -0.77 -14.85
C ILE A 203 3.42 0.66 -14.96
N ALA A 204 2.50 1.62 -15.04
CA ALA A 204 2.85 3.03 -15.19
C ALA A 204 1.85 3.91 -14.44
N GLN A 205 2.28 5.12 -14.09
CA GLN A 205 1.44 6.15 -13.51
C GLN A 205 0.92 7.09 -14.59
N ILE A 206 -0.33 7.52 -14.49
CA ILE A 206 -0.89 8.58 -15.33
C ILE A 206 -0.29 9.92 -14.88
N VAL A 207 0.45 10.57 -15.77
CA VAL A 207 1.21 11.80 -15.46
C VAL A 207 0.57 13.08 -16.01
N ARG A 208 -0.53 12.94 -16.75
CA ARG A 208 -1.34 14.06 -17.25
C ARG A 208 -2.79 13.64 -17.32
N GLU A 209 -3.69 14.62 -17.16
CA GLU A 209 -5.13 14.35 -17.21
C GLU A 209 -5.49 13.60 -18.50
N PRO A 210 -6.15 12.44 -18.38
CA PRO A 210 -6.66 11.70 -19.52
C PRO A 210 -7.52 12.60 -20.43
N TYR A 211 -7.30 12.51 -21.75
CA TYR A 211 -8.01 13.32 -22.72
C TYR A 211 -8.97 12.48 -23.56
N ASP A 212 -10.27 12.76 -23.43
CA ASP A 212 -11.35 12.12 -24.19
C ASP A 212 -11.49 12.79 -25.57
N LEU A 213 -11.30 12.02 -26.63
CA LEU A 213 -11.50 12.44 -28.02
C LEU A 213 -12.86 11.97 -28.56
N GLY A 214 -13.72 11.40 -27.73
CA GLY A 214 -15.01 10.82 -28.08
C GLY A 214 -14.86 9.36 -28.54
N ASP A 215 -14.19 9.14 -29.68
CA ASP A 215 -13.97 7.80 -30.26
C ASP A 215 -12.82 7.00 -29.59
N LYS A 216 -11.97 7.70 -28.85
CA LYS A 216 -10.80 7.15 -28.17
C LYS A 216 -10.39 8.02 -26.98
N PHE A 217 -9.59 7.45 -26.11
CA PHE A 217 -8.92 8.17 -25.03
C PHE A 217 -7.43 8.26 -25.30
N THR A 218 -6.81 9.36 -24.89
CA THR A 218 -5.34 9.49 -24.87
C THR A 218 -4.83 9.74 -23.46
N LEU A 219 -3.76 9.05 -23.10
CA LEU A 219 -3.13 9.07 -21.78
C LEU A 219 -1.65 9.41 -21.94
N TRP A 220 -1.09 10.18 -21.00
CA TRP A 220 0.35 10.24 -20.82
C TRP A 220 0.71 9.44 -19.58
N VAL A 221 1.64 8.50 -19.72
CA VAL A 221 2.03 7.61 -18.64
C VAL A 221 3.55 7.56 -18.48
N SER A 222 4.00 7.21 -17.29
CA SER A 222 5.41 7.01 -16.98
C SER A 222 5.61 5.89 -15.95
N ASP A 223 6.63 5.07 -16.15
CA ASP A 223 7.19 4.18 -15.13
C ASP A 223 8.53 4.71 -14.57
N TYR A 224 8.85 5.97 -14.91
CA TYR A 224 10.06 6.72 -14.55
C TYR A 224 11.36 6.15 -15.14
N THR A 225 11.28 5.34 -16.19
CA THR A 225 12.43 4.88 -16.95
C THR A 225 12.63 5.70 -18.22
N GLU A 226 13.88 5.88 -18.65
CA GLU A 226 14.20 6.65 -19.86
C GLU A 226 14.26 5.76 -21.10
N ASN A 227 13.57 6.17 -22.17
CA ASN A 227 13.64 5.54 -23.48
C ASN A 227 14.03 6.59 -24.54
N PRO A 228 15.14 6.39 -25.30
CA PRO A 228 15.59 7.35 -26.31
C PRO A 228 14.56 7.68 -27.41
N SER A 229 13.57 6.82 -27.62
CA SER A 229 12.54 6.99 -28.64
C SER A 229 11.26 7.63 -28.12
N PHE A 230 11.23 8.08 -26.86
CA PHE A 230 10.09 8.82 -26.29
C PHE A 230 10.21 10.33 -26.52
N HIS A 231 9.06 11.00 -26.41
CA HIS A 231 8.99 12.45 -26.48
C HIS A 231 9.81 13.09 -25.34
N HIS A 232 10.65 14.08 -25.67
CA HIS A 232 11.48 14.77 -24.70
C HIS A 232 10.74 15.97 -24.07
N TYR A 233 10.55 15.93 -22.75
CA TYR A 233 9.98 17.04 -21.99
C TYR A 233 11.08 17.87 -21.32
N GLY A 234 11.25 19.12 -21.75
CA GLY A 234 12.27 20.02 -21.21
C GLY A 234 11.99 20.46 -19.76
N PHE A 235 13.06 20.57 -18.96
CA PHE A 235 13.00 21.09 -17.60
C PHE A 235 12.71 22.61 -17.60
N MET A 236 11.71 23.05 -16.84
CA MET A 236 11.35 24.45 -16.58
C MET A 236 11.53 25.42 -17.77
N GLY A 237 10.70 25.32 -18.81
CA GLY A 237 10.58 26.37 -19.85
C GLY A 237 11.86 26.70 -20.65
N MET A 238 12.99 26.04 -20.40
CA MET A 238 14.27 26.26 -21.06
C MET A 238 14.39 25.44 -22.35
N SER A 239 13.32 25.40 -23.15
CA SER A 239 13.41 24.97 -24.54
C SER A 239 14.08 26.07 -25.36
N ALA A 240 15.40 26.13 -25.32
CA ALA A 240 16.20 26.80 -26.33
C ALA A 240 16.09 25.99 -27.65
N GLY A 241 15.30 26.50 -28.60
CA GLY A 241 15.44 26.14 -30.01
C GLY A 241 14.37 25.24 -30.62
N LYS A 242 13.55 25.88 -31.48
CA LYS A 242 12.85 25.31 -32.66
C LYS A 242 11.97 24.06 -32.44
N ALA A 243 10.74 24.27 -31.97
CA ALA A 243 9.61 23.45 -32.42
C ALA A 243 8.97 24.15 -33.63
N GLY A 244 9.04 23.48 -34.78
CA GLY A 244 8.54 23.95 -36.06
C GLY A 244 7.02 24.11 -36.09
N ASP A 245 6.64 24.90 -37.08
CA ASP A 245 5.31 25.31 -37.50
C ASP A 245 4.24 24.19 -37.47
N SER A 246 3.19 24.42 -36.69
CA SER A 246 1.88 23.83 -36.95
C SER A 246 0.83 24.84 -36.50
N THR A 247 0.44 25.71 -37.44
CA THR A 247 -0.75 26.54 -37.39
C THR A 247 -1.98 25.70 -37.04
N HIS A 248 -2.57 25.91 -35.86
CA HIS A 248 -4.01 26.16 -35.69
C HIS A 248 -4.27 26.70 -34.27
N SER A 249 -5.01 27.80 -34.25
CA SER A 249 -5.39 28.59 -33.09
C SER A 249 -6.46 27.91 -32.22
N SER A 250 -6.24 27.88 -30.92
CA SER A 250 -7.19 28.47 -29.95
C SER A 250 -6.59 28.46 -28.55
N SER A 251 -6.78 29.58 -27.86
CA SER A 251 -6.37 29.94 -26.52
C SER A 251 -6.93 29.05 -25.41
N SER A 252 -6.28 27.91 -25.16
CA SER A 252 -6.50 27.10 -23.95
C SER A 252 -5.27 27.22 -23.07
N GLN A 253 -5.47 27.60 -21.81
CA GLN A 253 -4.41 27.65 -20.79
C GLN A 253 -3.53 26.40 -20.89
N LYS A 254 -2.25 26.57 -21.24
CA LYS A 254 -1.30 25.46 -21.30
C LYS A 254 -1.20 24.87 -19.89
N SER A 255 -1.84 23.73 -19.64
CA SER A 255 -1.67 22.97 -18.41
C SER A 255 -0.18 22.70 -18.24
N GLU A 256 0.39 23.19 -17.15
CA GLU A 256 1.78 22.95 -16.78
C GLU A 256 2.05 21.44 -16.76
N TRP A 257 3.14 21.00 -17.40
CA TRP A 257 3.47 19.57 -17.51
C TRP A 257 3.81 19.03 -16.12
N ALA A 258 2.95 18.17 -15.59
CA ALA A 258 3.10 17.58 -14.26
C ALA A 258 3.92 16.26 -14.24
N GLY A 259 4.26 15.74 -15.42
CA GLY A 259 5.00 14.48 -15.55
C GLY A 259 6.51 14.61 -15.42
N PRO A 260 7.26 13.48 -15.52
CA PRO A 260 8.70 13.51 -15.51
C PRO A 260 9.26 14.22 -16.76
N PHE A 261 10.40 14.87 -16.59
CA PHE A 261 11.15 15.53 -17.64
C PHE A 261 12.03 14.51 -18.39
N GLY A 262 12.63 14.93 -19.49
CA GLY A 262 13.41 14.05 -20.35
C GLY A 262 12.52 13.12 -21.18
N LYS A 263 13.06 11.97 -21.57
CA LYS A 263 12.39 10.98 -22.42
C LYS A 263 11.82 9.82 -21.60
N GLN A 264 11.01 10.16 -20.60
CA GLN A 264 10.49 9.20 -19.62
C GLN A 264 8.97 8.98 -19.67
N SER A 265 8.27 9.63 -20.62
CA SER A 265 6.81 9.53 -20.73
C SER A 265 6.38 9.02 -22.09
N LEU A 266 5.43 8.08 -22.07
CA LEU A 266 4.83 7.45 -23.23
C LEU A 266 3.39 7.93 -23.40
N GLN A 267 3.01 8.34 -24.61
CA GLN A 267 1.61 8.57 -24.95
C GLN A 267 0.95 7.23 -25.30
N ILE A 268 -0.22 6.97 -24.72
CA ILE A 268 -1.04 5.79 -25.02
C ILE A 268 -2.36 6.24 -25.63
N THR A 269 -2.75 5.60 -26.72
CA THR A 269 -4.07 5.75 -27.34
C THR A 269 -4.92 4.51 -27.07
N CYS A 270 -6.04 4.71 -26.38
CA CYS A 270 -6.99 3.67 -25.98
C CYS A 270 -8.23 3.75 -26.87
N TYR A 271 -8.47 2.73 -27.68
CA TYR A 271 -9.70 2.55 -28.45
C TYR A 271 -10.72 1.73 -27.64
N GLU A 272 -11.98 1.72 -28.09
CA GLU A 272 -12.98 0.81 -27.52
C GLU A 272 -12.48 -0.65 -27.53
N PRO A 273 -12.82 -1.46 -26.50
CA PRO A 273 -13.69 -1.16 -25.36
C PRO A 273 -13.02 -0.38 -24.19
N HIS A 274 -11.72 -0.08 -24.29
CA HIS A 274 -10.95 0.53 -23.19
C HIS A 274 -11.33 1.99 -22.95
N ALA A 275 -11.73 2.71 -24.01
CA ALA A 275 -12.17 4.10 -23.91
C ALA A 275 -13.43 4.24 -23.04
N SER A 276 -14.41 3.34 -23.17
CA SER A 276 -15.59 3.30 -22.30
C SER A 276 -15.22 3.11 -20.83
N ILE A 277 -14.33 2.17 -20.51
CA ILE A 277 -13.87 1.94 -19.14
C ILE A 277 -13.20 3.18 -18.55
N LEU A 278 -12.36 3.87 -19.32
CA LEU A 278 -11.70 5.10 -18.89
C LEU A 278 -12.71 6.20 -18.55
N ARG A 279 -13.78 6.29 -19.35
CA ARG A 279 -14.86 7.26 -19.16
C ARG A 279 -15.71 6.96 -17.93
N GLU A 280 -16.01 5.69 -17.69
CA GLU A 280 -16.83 5.24 -16.56
C GLU A 280 -16.07 5.31 -15.22
N GLN A 281 -14.83 4.81 -15.20
CA GLN A 281 -14.02 4.72 -13.97
C GLN A 281 -13.34 6.04 -13.58
N ARG A 282 -13.30 7.02 -14.50
CA ARG A 282 -12.73 8.36 -14.27
C ARG A 282 -11.32 8.32 -13.67
N PHE A 283 -10.39 7.65 -14.35
CA PHE A 283 -8.98 7.71 -13.94
C PHE A 283 -8.46 9.15 -13.97
N SER A 284 -7.70 9.53 -12.96
CA SER A 284 -7.13 10.87 -12.79
C SER A 284 -5.60 10.82 -12.79
N VAL A 285 -4.97 12.00 -12.85
CA VAL A 285 -3.51 12.13 -12.65
C VAL A 285 -3.07 11.48 -11.34
N ASN A 286 -1.87 10.91 -11.35
CA ASN A 286 -1.26 10.14 -10.26
C ASN A 286 -1.86 8.74 -10.03
N THR A 287 -2.82 8.31 -10.84
CA THR A 287 -3.34 6.93 -10.76
C THR A 287 -2.31 5.94 -11.35
N TRP A 288 -1.99 4.89 -10.59
CA TRP A 288 -1.21 3.75 -11.10
C TRP A 288 -2.11 2.80 -11.87
N ILE A 289 -1.66 2.38 -13.05
CA ILE A 289 -2.40 1.48 -13.93
C ILE A 289 -1.53 0.30 -14.36
N HIS A 290 -2.17 -0.85 -14.49
CA HIS A 290 -1.61 -2.02 -15.15
C HIS A 290 -2.14 -2.11 -16.58
N LEU A 291 -1.21 -2.14 -17.52
CA LEU A 291 -1.45 -2.22 -18.95
C LEU A 291 -1.08 -3.62 -19.42
N ARG A 292 -1.98 -4.29 -20.12
CA ARG A 292 -1.74 -5.61 -20.72
C ARG A 292 -1.73 -5.51 -22.24
N ASN A 293 -0.89 -6.29 -22.88
CA ASN A 293 -0.83 -6.44 -24.34
C ASN A 293 -0.79 -5.08 -25.09
N LEU A 294 -0.10 -4.09 -24.53
CA LEU A 294 0.07 -2.76 -25.09
C LEU A 294 0.92 -2.87 -26.36
N GLN A 295 0.35 -2.48 -27.50
CA GLN A 295 1.07 -2.45 -28.77
C GLN A 295 1.97 -1.22 -28.84
N ILE A 296 3.27 -1.41 -29.05
CA ILE A 296 4.24 -0.34 -29.19
C ILE A 296 4.54 -0.11 -30.67
N LYS A 297 4.32 1.12 -31.16
CA LYS A 297 4.58 1.54 -32.54
C LYS A 297 5.01 2.99 -32.58
N PHE A 298 5.63 3.42 -33.67
CA PHE A 298 5.82 4.86 -33.89
C PHE A 298 4.46 5.54 -34.08
N GLY A 299 4.34 6.74 -33.50
CA GLY A 299 3.19 7.61 -33.70
C GLY A 299 3.01 8.01 -35.16
N LYS A 300 1.90 8.69 -35.47
CA LYS A 300 1.61 9.18 -36.83
C LYS A 300 2.72 10.07 -37.42
N ASN A 301 3.47 10.71 -36.54
CA ASN A 301 4.53 11.64 -36.89
C ASN A 301 5.86 10.90 -37.18
N GLU A 302 5.89 9.57 -36.99
CA GLU A 302 7.06 8.68 -37.14
C GLU A 302 8.28 9.03 -36.26
N THR A 303 8.17 10.03 -35.38
CA THR A 303 9.29 10.52 -34.57
C THR A 303 9.43 9.84 -33.21
N ASN A 304 8.31 9.52 -32.56
CA ASN A 304 8.30 9.02 -31.18
C ASN A 304 7.51 7.71 -31.10
N LEU A 305 7.92 6.82 -30.21
CA LEU A 305 7.12 5.65 -29.86
C LEU A 305 5.87 6.07 -29.08
N GLU A 306 4.77 5.40 -29.40
CA GLU A 306 3.47 5.50 -28.76
C GLU A 306 2.93 4.11 -28.44
N GLY A 307 2.08 4.03 -27.42
CA GLY A 307 1.34 2.83 -27.05
C GLY A 307 -0.07 2.84 -27.62
N TYR A 308 -0.56 1.68 -28.01
CA TYR A 308 -1.92 1.50 -28.53
C TYR A 308 -2.62 0.34 -27.82
N LEU A 309 -3.75 0.65 -27.18
CA LEU A 309 -4.68 -0.36 -26.68
C LEU A 309 -5.87 -0.44 -27.64
N ARG A 310 -5.99 -1.59 -28.30
CA ARG A 310 -7.05 -1.89 -29.26
C ARG A 310 -7.76 -3.15 -28.81
N GLU A 311 -8.98 -3.33 -29.28
CA GLU A 311 -9.64 -4.62 -29.20
C GLU A 311 -8.79 -5.71 -29.87
N ASP A 312 -8.75 -6.88 -29.24
CA ASP A 312 -7.95 -8.02 -29.68
C ASP A 312 -8.67 -8.69 -30.86
N GLN A 313 -8.24 -8.39 -32.09
CA GLN A 313 -8.87 -8.92 -33.31
C GLN A 313 -8.78 -10.46 -33.32
N GLY A 314 -9.93 -11.13 -33.17
CA GLY A 314 -10.02 -12.59 -33.06
C GLY A 314 -10.14 -13.13 -31.63
N ALA A 315 -10.17 -12.27 -30.62
CA ALA A 315 -10.66 -12.64 -29.30
C ALA A 315 -12.19 -12.74 -29.32
N GLN A 316 -12.73 -13.91 -29.02
CA GLN A 316 -14.16 -14.04 -28.75
C GLN A 316 -14.45 -13.50 -27.34
N GLY A 317 -15.12 -12.34 -27.25
CA GLY A 317 -15.49 -11.64 -26.03
C GLY A 317 -14.67 -10.37 -25.74
N ILE A 318 -15.26 -9.44 -25.00
CA ILE A 318 -14.67 -8.14 -24.62
C ILE A 318 -13.51 -8.36 -23.65
N LYS A 319 -12.29 -7.95 -24.04
CA LYS A 319 -11.10 -7.97 -23.16
C LYS A 319 -10.71 -6.56 -22.77
N ILE A 320 -10.72 -6.28 -21.46
CA ILE A 320 -10.22 -5.01 -20.92
C ILE A 320 -8.76 -5.18 -20.48
N ASN A 321 -7.86 -4.49 -21.17
CA ASN A 321 -6.42 -4.57 -20.95
C ASN A 321 -5.83 -3.40 -20.14
N ILE A 322 -6.69 -2.61 -19.49
CA ILE A 322 -6.28 -1.55 -18.58
C ILE A 322 -7.02 -1.74 -17.25
N SER A 323 -6.31 -1.63 -16.13
CA SER A 323 -6.90 -1.70 -14.80
C SER A 323 -6.16 -0.81 -13.82
N GLN A 324 -6.89 -0.11 -12.96
CA GLN A 324 -6.32 0.65 -11.86
C GLN A 324 -5.67 -0.27 -10.83
N LEU A 325 -4.53 0.17 -10.28
CA LEU A 325 -3.83 -0.47 -9.19
C LEU A 325 -4.00 0.34 -7.91
N ASP A 326 -4.30 -0.35 -6.81
CA ASP A 326 -4.31 0.24 -5.48
C ASP A 326 -2.90 0.15 -4.87
N HIS A 327 -2.24 1.28 -4.76
CA HIS A 327 -0.91 1.40 -4.15
C HIS A 327 -0.96 1.64 -2.63
N GLN A 328 -2.15 1.82 -2.04
CA GLN A 328 -2.33 2.05 -0.61
C GLN A 328 -2.54 0.74 0.16
N ASN A 329 -3.02 -0.30 -0.50
CA ASN A 329 -3.22 -1.61 0.09
C ASN A 329 -1.99 -2.52 -0.05
N ARG A 330 -1.26 -2.72 1.08
CA ARG A 330 -0.05 -3.55 1.18
C ARG A 330 -0.27 -5.02 0.78
N GLU A 331 -1.47 -5.58 1.01
CA GLU A 331 -1.75 -6.99 0.71
C GLU A 331 -1.88 -7.27 -0.78
N THR A 332 -2.25 -6.25 -1.57
CA THR A 332 -2.46 -6.35 -3.02
C THR A 332 -1.29 -5.83 -3.86
N MET A 333 -0.22 -5.33 -3.23
CA MET A 333 0.94 -4.78 -3.95
C MET A 333 1.78 -5.88 -4.59
N THR A 334 1.88 -5.82 -5.92
CA THR A 334 2.83 -6.64 -6.68
C THR A 334 4.26 -6.10 -6.55
N GLU A 335 5.26 -6.97 -6.71
CA GLU A 335 6.67 -6.55 -6.71
C GLU A 335 6.96 -5.55 -7.85
N ASP A 336 6.30 -5.71 -8.99
CA ASP A 336 6.41 -4.82 -10.14
C ASP A 336 5.93 -3.38 -9.80
N LEU A 337 4.85 -3.25 -9.02
CA LEU A 337 4.37 -1.93 -8.56
C LEU A 337 5.33 -1.31 -7.54
N LYS A 338 5.90 -2.12 -6.63
CA LYS A 338 6.93 -1.65 -5.69
C LYS A 338 8.16 -1.12 -6.43
N ASN A 339 8.63 -1.84 -7.45
CA ASN A 339 9.73 -1.41 -8.30
C ASN A 339 9.44 -0.10 -9.02
N ALA A 340 8.23 0.07 -9.56
CA ALA A 340 7.83 1.33 -10.21
C ALA A 340 7.81 2.51 -9.23
N LEU A 341 7.35 2.30 -7.99
CA LEU A 341 7.39 3.31 -6.92
C LEU A 341 8.83 3.65 -6.50
N ARG A 342 9.74 2.67 -6.43
CA ARG A 342 11.17 2.92 -6.16
C ARG A 342 11.78 3.83 -7.23
N ARG A 343 11.46 3.58 -8.51
CA ARG A 343 11.92 4.42 -9.62
C ARG A 343 11.38 5.84 -9.55
N LYS A 344 10.10 6.01 -9.21
CA LYS A 344 9.51 7.33 -8.96
C LYS A 344 10.25 8.08 -7.86
N ARG A 345 10.51 7.42 -6.72
CA ARG A 345 11.27 8.00 -5.60
C ARG A 345 12.66 8.47 -6.03
N ALA A 346 13.37 7.64 -6.78
CA ALA A 346 14.70 7.97 -7.28
C ALA A 346 14.67 9.22 -8.20
N TYR A 347 13.71 9.25 -9.13
CA TYR A 347 13.51 10.40 -10.02
C TYR A 347 13.19 11.70 -9.25
N GLU A 348 12.31 11.64 -8.26
CA GLU A 348 11.95 12.82 -7.46
C GLU A 348 13.12 13.32 -6.62
N SER A 349 13.92 12.41 -6.07
CA SER A 349 15.15 12.75 -5.34
C SER A 349 16.17 13.47 -6.24
N GLU A 350 16.41 12.93 -7.44
CA GLU A 350 17.31 13.53 -8.43
C GLU A 350 16.81 14.91 -8.88
N LYS A 351 15.51 15.02 -9.21
CA LYS A 351 14.88 16.28 -9.57
C LYS A 351 15.02 17.34 -8.48
N LYS A 352 14.88 16.95 -7.20
CA LYS A 352 15.06 17.84 -6.05
C LYS A 352 16.53 18.29 -5.93
N GLY A 353 17.49 17.40 -6.17
CA GLY A 353 18.91 17.73 -6.26
C GLY A 353 19.20 18.78 -7.34
N GLN A 354 18.75 18.53 -8.57
CA GLN A 354 18.93 19.45 -9.71
C GLN A 354 18.29 20.83 -9.44
N LEU A 355 17.11 20.87 -8.82
CA LEU A 355 16.45 22.14 -8.49
C LEU A 355 17.20 22.94 -7.43
N LYS A 356 17.79 22.27 -6.42
CA LYS A 356 18.65 22.91 -5.42
C LYS A 356 19.89 23.52 -6.07
N GLU A 357 20.59 22.76 -6.92
CA GLU A 357 21.77 23.25 -7.65
C GLU A 357 21.44 24.46 -8.52
N LEU A 358 20.32 24.43 -9.26
CA LEU A 358 19.89 25.56 -10.10
C LEU A 358 19.59 26.80 -9.25
N THR A 359 18.96 26.63 -8.09
CA THR A 359 18.63 27.71 -7.15
C THR A 359 19.90 28.30 -6.53
N GLU A 360 20.87 27.45 -6.16
CA GLU A 360 22.18 27.88 -5.65
C GLU A 360 22.98 28.62 -6.73
N ALA A 361 22.98 28.14 -7.97
CA ALA A 361 23.61 28.80 -9.11
C ALA A 361 22.97 30.16 -9.42
N ALA A 362 21.64 30.26 -9.36
CA ALA A 362 20.90 31.51 -9.54
C ALA A 362 21.23 32.52 -8.43
N ASN A 363 21.27 32.08 -7.17
CA ASN A 363 21.64 32.89 -6.02
C ASN A 363 23.11 33.35 -6.10
N ALA A 364 24.02 32.48 -6.55
CA ALA A 364 25.42 32.84 -6.80
C ALA A 364 25.57 33.83 -7.97
N GLY A 365 24.70 33.76 -8.98
CA GLY A 365 24.61 34.72 -10.08
C GLY A 365 24.10 36.08 -9.62
N GLN A 366 23.08 36.12 -8.77
CA GLN A 366 22.55 37.36 -8.16
C GLN A 366 23.58 38.04 -7.25
N LYS A 367 24.31 37.27 -6.43
CA LYS A 367 25.43 37.79 -5.62
C LYS A 367 26.55 38.38 -6.49
N ARG A 368 26.87 37.77 -7.63
CA ARG A 368 27.84 38.31 -8.60
C ARG A 368 27.33 39.59 -9.29
N LYS A 369 26.05 39.67 -9.63
CA LYS A 369 25.44 40.90 -10.19
C LYS A 369 25.40 42.05 -9.17
N ALA A 370 25.11 41.76 -7.91
CA ALA A 370 25.17 42.74 -6.82
C ALA A 370 26.60 43.27 -6.58
N HIS A 371 27.62 42.42 -6.77
CA HIS A 371 29.03 42.83 -6.67
C HIS A 371 29.53 43.64 -7.88
N LEU A 372 28.79 43.66 -9.00
CA LEU A 372 29.14 44.37 -10.23
C LEU A 372 28.40 45.70 -10.41
N GLY A 373 27.61 46.14 -9.42
CA GLY A 373 27.02 47.50 -9.40
C GLY A 373 25.98 47.79 -10.48
N LEU A 374 25.39 46.77 -11.12
CA LEU A 374 24.29 46.92 -12.07
C LEU A 374 22.96 46.86 -11.31
N GLU A 375 22.61 47.95 -10.62
CA GLU A 375 21.30 48.10 -9.98
C GLU A 375 20.24 48.59 -10.99
N SER A 376 19.08 47.93 -10.97
CA SER A 376 17.79 48.53 -11.30
C SER A 376 17.00 48.65 -10.00
N GLU A 377 16.42 49.83 -9.77
CA GLU A 377 15.88 50.40 -8.53
C GLU A 377 15.01 49.51 -7.61
N PRO A 378 14.96 49.80 -6.29
CA PRO A 378 14.00 49.23 -5.34
C PRO A 378 12.79 50.16 -5.07
N PRO A 379 11.57 49.64 -4.84
CA PRO A 379 10.50 50.41 -4.21
C PRO A 379 10.37 50.17 -2.70
N ALA A 380 10.07 51.28 -2.04
CA ALA A 380 9.90 51.65 -0.64
C ALA A 380 9.06 50.75 0.31
N LYS A 381 9.57 50.66 1.55
CA LYS A 381 8.98 50.87 2.89
C LYS A 381 7.48 50.56 3.14
N ASN A 382 7.21 49.86 4.24
CA ASN A 382 6.54 50.45 5.42
C ASN A 382 6.67 49.59 6.68
N ALA A 383 6.92 50.26 7.81
CA ALA A 383 7.02 49.72 9.16
C ALA A 383 5.90 50.31 10.03
N SER A 384 5.29 49.51 10.91
CA SER A 384 4.83 49.97 12.25
C SER A 384 4.24 48.83 13.11
N ASN A 385 4.43 48.98 14.42
CA ASN A 385 3.62 48.50 15.56
C ASN A 385 3.96 47.18 16.28
N THR A 386 4.93 47.31 17.19
CA THR A 386 5.04 46.66 18.50
C THR A 386 3.95 47.13 19.48
N SER A 387 3.22 46.21 20.15
CA SER A 387 2.82 46.37 21.57
C SER A 387 2.28 45.06 22.20
N ASN A 388 2.35 45.02 23.54
CA ASN A 388 2.38 43.89 24.46
C ASN A 388 1.14 42.96 24.51
N SER A 389 1.29 41.70 24.05
CA SER A 389 0.32 40.60 24.27
C SER A 389 0.57 39.77 25.55
N LYS A 390 1.71 39.97 26.22
CA LYS A 390 2.15 39.14 27.37
C LYS A 390 1.48 39.47 28.71
N GLN A 391 0.84 40.63 28.87
CA GLN A 391 0.18 41.01 30.13
C GLN A 391 -1.29 40.56 30.24
N ARG A 392 -1.92 40.16 29.13
CA ARG A 392 -3.35 39.76 29.13
C ARG A 392 -3.58 38.28 29.49
N ARG A 393 -2.55 37.43 29.31
CA ARG A 393 -2.59 35.97 29.65
C ARG A 393 -2.34 35.65 31.13
N LYS A 394 -1.77 36.57 31.91
CA LYS A 394 -1.45 36.32 33.34
C LYS A 394 -2.65 36.49 34.29
N LYS A 395 -3.66 37.29 33.90
CA LYS A 395 -4.86 37.53 34.73
C LYS A 395 -5.96 36.46 34.59
N SER A 396 -5.96 35.66 33.52
CA SER A 396 -6.94 34.57 33.34
C SER A 396 -6.59 33.26 34.06
N ARG A 397 -5.33 33.11 34.52
CA ARG A 397 -4.86 31.88 35.19
C ARG A 397 -5.20 31.83 36.68
N HIS A 398 -5.25 32.98 37.35
CA HIS A 398 -5.56 33.04 38.79
C HIS A 398 -7.05 32.75 39.09
N HIS A 399 -7.95 33.13 38.17
CA HIS A 399 -9.40 33.02 38.39
C HIS A 399 -9.97 31.59 38.21
N LYS A 400 -9.21 30.67 37.59
CA LYS A 400 -9.61 29.26 37.44
C LYS A 400 -9.01 28.33 38.50
N GLN A 401 -8.00 28.78 39.23
CA GLN A 401 -7.36 28.01 40.30
C GLN A 401 -8.20 28.02 41.58
N GLU A 402 -8.80 29.17 41.92
CA GLU A 402 -9.67 29.32 43.11
C GLU A 402 -11.04 28.63 42.98
N ALA A 403 -11.45 28.23 41.76
CA ALA A 403 -12.71 27.52 41.53
C ALA A 403 -12.59 25.99 41.76
N PHE A 404 -11.38 25.44 41.78
CA PHE A 404 -11.15 23.99 41.91
C PHE A 404 -10.84 23.58 43.36
N GLU A 405 -10.30 24.49 44.18
CA GLU A 405 -9.99 24.23 45.60
C GLU A 405 -11.24 24.13 46.50
N ARG A 406 -12.44 24.43 45.99
CA ARG A 406 -13.71 24.34 46.75
C ARG A 406 -14.52 23.06 46.51
N GLN A 407 -14.00 22.09 45.77
CA GLN A 407 -14.70 20.84 45.43
C GLN A 407 -13.94 19.58 45.82
N ARG A 408 -13.10 19.64 46.87
CA ARG A 408 -12.31 18.48 47.34
C ARG A 408 -12.59 18.06 48.78
N ASP A 409 -13.77 18.38 49.29
CA ASP A 409 -14.31 17.80 50.51
C ASP A 409 -15.66 17.13 50.20
N GLN A 410 -15.60 15.85 49.81
CA GLN A 410 -16.55 14.77 50.19
C GLN A 410 -16.41 13.55 49.25
N GLY A 411 -16.05 12.42 49.86
CA GLY A 411 -16.49 11.04 49.53
C GLY A 411 -16.13 10.45 48.17
N ASP A 412 -15.41 9.32 48.16
CA ASP A 412 -16.12 8.04 48.25
C ASP A 412 -15.14 6.88 48.57
N GLU A 413 -15.52 6.10 49.58
CA GLU A 413 -14.95 4.81 49.92
C GLU A 413 -15.61 3.75 49.03
N ASN A 414 -14.82 2.89 48.37
CA ASN A 414 -15.19 1.49 48.09
C ASN A 414 -13.96 0.74 47.52
N PRO A 415 -13.52 -0.37 48.14
CA PRO A 415 -12.42 -1.18 47.63
C PRO A 415 -12.93 -2.31 46.71
N PRO A 416 -12.17 -2.69 45.67
CA PRO A 416 -12.28 -4.05 45.15
C PRO A 416 -10.89 -4.66 44.83
N PRO A 417 -10.81 -5.95 44.48
CA PRO A 417 -10.78 -7.10 45.37
C PRO A 417 -9.39 -7.78 45.36
N ASN A 418 -9.16 -8.61 46.38
CA ASN A 418 -8.01 -9.51 46.50
C ASN A 418 -7.67 -10.26 45.21
N THR A 419 -6.44 -10.06 44.73
CA THR A 419 -5.69 -11.03 43.91
C THR A 419 -4.28 -11.11 44.48
N GLU A 420 -3.78 -12.33 44.63
CA GLU A 420 -2.61 -12.73 45.44
C GLU A 420 -1.24 -12.31 44.83
N ASP A 421 -1.18 -11.22 44.06
CA ASP A 421 0.04 -10.70 43.41
C ASP A 421 0.65 -9.47 44.15
N ALA A 422 0.27 -9.27 45.41
CA ALA A 422 0.47 -8.02 46.17
C ALA A 422 1.84 -7.82 46.84
N ASP A 423 2.85 -8.66 46.61
CA ASP A 423 4.12 -8.54 47.34
C ASP A 423 5.07 -7.45 46.78
N ASP A 424 4.86 -6.95 45.55
CA ASP A 424 5.82 -6.05 44.87
C ASP A 424 5.28 -4.65 44.48
N ALA A 425 4.00 -4.40 44.73
CA ALA A 425 3.35 -3.14 44.37
C ALA A 425 3.76 -2.01 45.34
N PRO A 426 4.05 -0.79 44.84
CA PRO A 426 4.32 0.35 45.72
C PRO A 426 3.06 0.77 46.51
N ASP A 427 3.23 1.08 47.80
CA ASP A 427 2.13 1.52 48.68
C ASP A 427 1.41 2.79 48.19
N ASP A 428 2.11 3.65 47.43
CA ASP A 428 1.62 4.95 46.95
C ASP A 428 1.09 4.92 45.50
N LEU A 429 0.72 3.76 44.97
CA LEU A 429 0.33 3.58 43.57
C LEU A 429 -0.81 4.52 43.12
N ASN A 430 -0.66 5.13 41.95
CA ASN A 430 -1.64 5.98 41.32
C ASN A 430 -2.76 5.16 40.66
N GLY A 431 -3.86 4.96 41.38
CA GLY A 431 -5.02 4.20 40.89
C GLY A 431 -5.77 4.82 39.70
N GLN A 432 -5.44 6.06 39.29
CA GLN A 432 -6.03 6.67 38.09
C GLN A 432 -5.42 6.13 36.79
N VAL A 433 -4.28 5.46 36.86
CA VAL A 433 -3.61 4.89 35.70
C VAL A 433 -3.72 3.38 35.75
N LYS A 434 -4.34 2.81 34.71
CA LYS A 434 -4.57 1.38 34.58
C LYS A 434 -3.80 0.81 33.40
N CYS A 435 -3.49 -0.48 33.47
CA CYS A 435 -2.85 -1.19 32.37
C CYS A 435 -3.61 -2.46 32.00
N GLU A 436 -3.58 -2.84 30.72
CA GLU A 436 -4.37 -3.95 30.16
C GLU A 436 -4.03 -5.32 30.79
N ASN A 437 -2.80 -5.47 31.29
CA ASN A 437 -2.27 -6.74 31.81
C ASN A 437 -2.12 -6.75 33.34
N GLU A 438 -3.07 -6.18 34.08
CA GLU A 438 -3.00 -6.10 35.55
C GLU A 438 -2.81 -7.45 36.25
N GLY A 439 -3.33 -8.55 35.70
CA GLY A 439 -3.15 -9.92 36.24
C GLY A 439 -1.87 -10.64 35.80
N LYS A 440 -0.86 -9.93 35.27
CA LYS A 440 0.46 -10.49 34.93
C LYS A 440 1.51 -10.06 35.97
N PRO A 441 2.53 -10.88 36.24
CA PRO A 441 3.61 -10.52 37.17
C PRO A 441 4.37 -9.28 36.67
N SER A 442 4.76 -8.41 37.59
CA SER A 442 5.58 -7.25 37.28
C SER A 442 7.06 -7.63 37.11
N THR A 443 7.71 -7.02 36.14
CA THR A 443 9.17 -7.05 35.93
C THR A 443 9.75 -5.71 36.33
N THR A 444 10.88 -5.70 37.02
CA THR A 444 11.59 -4.47 37.38
C THR A 444 12.19 -3.79 36.15
N VAL A 445 12.38 -2.47 36.19
CA VAL A 445 13.06 -1.75 35.10
C VAL A 445 14.52 -2.21 34.99
N ALA A 446 15.13 -2.58 36.13
CA ALA A 446 16.47 -3.15 36.15
C ALA A 446 16.57 -4.49 35.39
N GLU A 447 15.66 -5.43 35.63
CA GLU A 447 15.60 -6.72 34.92
C GLU A 447 15.28 -6.55 33.44
N MET A 448 14.40 -5.62 33.10
CA MET A 448 14.07 -5.30 31.70
C MET A 448 15.29 -4.80 30.92
N LEU A 449 16.17 -4.04 31.57
CA LEU A 449 17.39 -3.50 30.97
C LEU A 449 18.56 -4.48 30.97
N ALA A 450 18.50 -5.56 31.77
CA ALA A 450 19.58 -6.53 31.88
C ALA A 450 19.92 -7.15 30.50
N PRO A 451 21.21 -7.27 30.13
CA PRO A 451 21.63 -7.98 28.93
C PRO A 451 21.12 -9.42 28.92
N LYS A 452 20.63 -9.87 27.77
CA LYS A 452 20.20 -11.27 27.56
C LYS A 452 21.22 -11.97 26.68
N TYR A 453 21.52 -13.22 27.03
CA TYR A 453 22.52 -14.04 26.34
C TYR A 453 21.88 -15.32 25.83
N VAL A 454 22.35 -15.80 24.67
CA VAL A 454 22.04 -17.11 24.11
C VAL A 454 23.33 -17.91 24.02
N GLU A 455 23.28 -19.15 24.49
CA GLU A 455 24.36 -20.10 24.31
C GLU A 455 24.24 -20.72 22.91
N SER A 456 25.32 -20.66 22.14
CA SER A 456 25.42 -21.27 20.80
C SER A 456 26.73 -22.03 20.68
N VAL A 457 26.77 -23.03 19.82
CA VAL A 457 27.99 -23.79 19.52
C VAL A 457 28.46 -23.39 18.13
N ILE A 458 29.63 -22.74 18.07
CA ILE A 458 30.33 -22.45 16.81
C ILE A 458 31.67 -23.19 16.90
N ASP A 459 31.97 -24.00 15.89
CA ASP A 459 33.20 -24.81 15.79
C ASP A 459 33.49 -25.69 17.02
N GLY A 460 32.44 -26.29 17.59
CA GLY A 460 32.55 -27.18 18.76
C GLY A 460 32.80 -26.48 20.10
N SER A 461 32.88 -25.15 20.12
CA SER A 461 33.03 -24.34 21.33
C SER A 461 31.70 -23.66 21.70
N SER A 462 31.29 -23.77 22.97
CA SER A 462 30.12 -23.06 23.48
C SER A 462 30.47 -21.59 23.68
N ILE A 463 29.77 -20.71 22.95
CA ILE A 463 29.89 -19.25 23.05
C ILE A 463 28.61 -18.64 23.60
N LYS A 464 28.75 -17.60 24.43
CA LYS A 464 27.64 -16.80 24.95
C LYS A 464 27.50 -15.53 24.13
N LEU A 465 26.47 -15.49 23.29
CA LEU A 465 26.15 -14.34 22.45
C LEU A 465 25.17 -13.43 23.16
N GLN A 466 25.55 -12.16 23.36
CA GLN A 466 24.63 -11.14 23.87
C GLN A 466 23.65 -10.74 22.77
N LEU A 467 22.36 -10.82 23.05
CA LEU A 467 21.33 -10.34 22.12
C LEU A 467 21.20 -8.81 22.21
N PRO A 468 21.12 -8.10 21.06
CA PRO A 468 20.90 -6.66 21.06
C PRO A 468 19.53 -6.32 21.66
N PHE A 469 18.50 -7.13 21.40
CA PHE A 469 17.14 -7.05 21.95
C PHE A 469 16.43 -8.41 21.86
N VAL A 470 15.27 -8.57 22.50
CA VAL A 470 14.51 -9.83 22.53
C VAL A 470 13.02 -9.73 22.21
N ASN A 471 12.54 -8.56 21.75
CA ASN A 471 11.14 -8.34 21.36
C ASN A 471 10.12 -8.79 22.44
N ALA A 472 10.38 -8.44 23.70
CA ALA A 472 9.56 -8.86 24.85
C ALA A 472 8.57 -7.77 25.30
N LYS A 473 7.48 -8.19 25.94
CA LYS A 473 6.49 -7.32 26.60
C LYS A 473 6.59 -7.48 28.11
N TYR A 474 6.53 -6.37 28.83
CA TYR A 474 6.73 -6.28 30.27
C TYR A 474 5.60 -5.48 30.92
N ARG A 475 5.19 -5.90 32.11
CA ARG A 475 4.40 -5.07 33.03
C ARG A 475 5.35 -4.53 34.10
N THR A 476 5.29 -3.25 34.44
CA THR A 476 6.17 -2.68 35.47
C THR A 476 5.49 -1.57 36.26
N TYR A 477 6.04 -1.26 37.43
CA TYR A 477 5.68 -0.09 38.22
C TYR A 477 6.74 0.98 38.00
N ALA A 478 6.33 2.16 37.53
CA ALA A 478 7.27 3.23 37.20
C ALA A 478 6.75 4.62 37.58
N ARG A 479 7.68 5.57 37.70
CA ARG A 479 7.44 7.03 37.82
C ARG A 479 7.99 7.74 36.60
N VAL A 480 7.29 8.76 36.10
CA VAL A 480 7.82 9.62 35.04
C VAL A 480 8.80 10.61 35.65
N THR A 481 10.06 10.58 35.24
CA THR A 481 11.10 11.50 35.73
C THR A 481 11.47 12.59 34.74
N ASP A 482 11.11 12.40 33.47
CA ASP A 482 11.33 13.37 32.39
C ASP A 482 10.42 13.03 31.19
N PHE A 483 10.28 13.95 30.25
CA PHE A 483 9.51 13.76 29.00
C PHE A 483 10.14 14.51 27.84
N MET A 484 9.98 14.06 26.60
CA MET A 484 10.42 14.80 25.41
C MET A 484 9.35 14.74 24.32
N PRO A 485 9.12 15.82 23.55
CA PRO A 485 9.79 17.13 23.58
C PRO A 485 9.58 17.93 24.88
N SER A 486 10.33 19.02 25.10
CA SER A 486 10.26 19.79 26.38
C SER A 486 8.94 20.54 26.58
N ARG A 487 8.15 20.70 25.52
CA ARG A 487 6.89 21.44 25.51
C ARG A 487 5.74 20.51 25.14
N LEU A 488 4.64 20.59 25.89
CA LEU A 488 3.44 19.81 25.62
C LEU A 488 2.84 20.13 24.25
N GLU A 489 2.99 21.36 23.78
CA GLU A 489 2.51 21.79 22.46
C GLU A 489 3.15 21.03 21.30
N ASP A 490 4.29 20.37 21.55
CA ASP A 490 5.06 19.62 20.55
C ASP A 490 4.90 18.09 20.71
N PHE A 491 3.97 17.65 21.58
CA PHE A 491 3.66 16.22 21.73
C PHE A 491 2.90 15.64 20.53
N ALA A 492 2.25 16.50 19.75
CA ALA A 492 1.60 16.15 18.51
C ALA A 492 2.40 16.71 17.34
N HIS A 493 2.65 15.88 16.33
CA HIS A 493 3.33 16.27 15.11
C HIS A 493 2.35 16.23 13.93
N PRO A 494 2.43 17.16 12.96
CA PRO A 494 1.64 17.07 11.76
C PRO A 494 2.02 15.80 10.98
N ARG A 495 1.00 15.03 10.61
CA ARG A 495 1.10 13.97 9.60
C ARG A 495 0.93 14.63 8.25
N THR A 496 2.01 14.70 7.50
CA THR A 496 1.96 15.03 6.07
C THR A 496 1.31 13.87 5.33
N SER A 497 0.60 14.12 4.22
CA SER A 497 0.03 13.06 3.38
C SER A 497 0.96 11.87 3.32
N ASP A 498 0.47 10.67 3.72
CA ASP A 498 1.25 9.44 3.69
C ASP A 498 2.03 9.46 2.39
N SER A 499 3.35 9.50 2.53
CA SER A 499 4.23 9.44 1.38
C SER A 499 3.75 8.27 0.53
N GLU A 500 3.54 8.47 -0.77
CA GLU A 500 3.19 7.39 -1.71
C GLU A 500 4.15 6.19 -1.57
N TYR A 501 5.30 6.42 -0.95
CA TYR A 501 6.33 5.47 -0.60
C TYR A 501 6.23 4.83 0.79
N GLY A 502 5.18 5.09 1.58
CA GLY A 502 4.96 4.47 2.90
C GLY A 502 4.84 2.95 2.81
N ALA A 503 4.42 2.42 1.65
CA ALA A 503 4.39 1.00 1.36
C ALA A 503 5.76 0.40 1.00
N LEU A 504 6.78 1.23 0.76
CA LEU A 504 8.17 0.82 0.59
C LEU A 504 8.93 0.76 1.93
N SER A 505 8.29 1.12 3.05
CA SER A 505 8.95 1.27 4.37
C SER A 505 9.30 -0.06 5.05
N ASP A 506 9.08 -1.21 4.41
CA ASP A 506 9.34 -2.50 5.07
C ASP A 506 10.83 -2.78 5.26
N HIS A 507 11.77 -2.07 4.59
CA HIS A 507 13.22 -2.25 4.87
C HIS A 507 14.22 -1.13 4.48
N GLU A 508 13.81 0.06 4.06
CA GLU A 508 14.76 1.14 3.69
C GLU A 508 14.34 2.49 4.29
N GLU A 509 14.76 2.73 5.54
CA GLU A 509 14.74 4.06 6.15
C GLU A 509 16.04 4.79 5.83
N GLU A 510 16.07 5.51 4.71
CA GLU A 510 16.82 6.77 4.60
C GLU A 510 15.82 7.90 4.82
N SER A 511 15.62 8.25 6.09
CA SER A 511 14.99 9.52 6.43
C SER A 511 16.12 10.52 6.66
N GLU A 512 16.56 11.19 5.60
CA GLU A 512 17.30 12.44 5.75
C GLU A 512 16.42 13.43 6.54
N PRO A 513 16.99 14.23 7.47
CA PRO A 513 16.21 15.20 8.23
C PRO A 513 15.61 16.21 7.24
N ASP A 514 14.29 16.11 7.04
CA ASP A 514 13.53 17.03 6.20
C ASP A 514 13.78 18.46 6.69
N SER A 515 14.48 19.23 5.86
CA SER A 515 14.59 20.68 6.03
C SER A 515 13.18 21.27 6.08
N GLU A 516 12.88 22.03 7.13
CA GLU A 516 11.56 22.53 7.57
C GLU A 516 10.79 23.45 6.59
N ASN A 517 10.91 23.30 5.26
CA ASN A 517 10.41 24.32 4.33
C ASN A 517 9.68 23.82 3.07
N GLU A 518 9.18 22.59 3.05
CA GLU A 518 8.19 22.17 2.04
C GLU A 518 6.81 22.11 2.68
N SER A 519 5.90 22.97 2.19
CA SER A 519 4.48 23.04 2.50
C SER A 519 3.74 21.78 2.02
N ARG A 520 4.06 20.64 2.63
CA ARG A 520 3.27 19.40 2.48
C ARG A 520 1.92 19.63 3.15
N ALA A 521 0.84 19.28 2.44
CA ALA A 521 -0.49 19.37 3.00
C ALA A 521 -0.57 18.45 4.24
N ILE A 522 -0.84 19.05 5.39
CA ILE A 522 -1.05 18.33 6.64
C ILE A 522 -2.38 17.57 6.49
N VAL A 523 -2.33 16.24 6.39
CA VAL A 523 -3.52 15.38 6.26
C VAL A 523 -4.07 14.92 7.61
N GLY A 524 -3.35 15.21 8.69
CA GLY A 524 -3.72 14.83 10.04
C GLY A 524 -2.66 15.20 11.05
N TRP A 525 -2.88 14.83 12.30
CA TRP A 525 -1.93 14.98 13.39
C TRP A 525 -1.76 13.62 14.07
N GLU A 526 -0.57 13.35 14.58
CA GLU A 526 -0.28 12.15 15.35
C GLU A 526 0.48 12.49 16.63
N TRP A 527 0.26 11.70 17.68
CA TRP A 527 1.05 11.83 18.90
C TRP A 527 2.43 11.20 18.71
N ARG A 528 3.47 11.92 19.15
CA ARG A 528 4.84 11.43 19.16
C ARG A 528 5.63 12.13 20.26
N PHE A 529 5.77 11.45 21.39
CA PHE A 529 6.57 11.93 22.52
C PHE A 529 7.20 10.75 23.26
N CYS A 530 8.17 11.00 24.13
CA CYS A 530 8.80 9.97 24.95
C CYS A 530 8.72 10.34 26.43
N LEU A 531 8.65 9.33 27.28
CA LEU A 531 8.65 9.46 28.73
C LEU A 531 9.89 8.75 29.29
N ARG A 532 10.57 9.38 30.25
CA ARG A 532 11.63 8.72 31.01
C ARG A 532 11.04 8.07 32.23
N LEU A 533 10.98 6.76 32.22
CA LEU A 533 10.38 5.96 33.29
C LEU A 533 11.49 5.47 34.23
N GLU A 534 11.38 5.81 35.51
CA GLU A 534 12.21 5.26 36.61
C GLU A 534 11.42 4.14 37.30
N GLY A 535 12.07 3.00 37.54
CA GLY A 535 11.44 1.89 38.23
C GLY A 535 11.05 2.24 39.67
N ALA A 536 9.91 1.71 40.09
CA ALA A 536 9.27 2.03 41.36
C ALA A 536 8.96 0.82 42.22
N SER A 537 9.28 -0.40 41.77
CA SER A 537 8.99 -1.65 42.50
C SER A 537 9.71 -1.69 43.86
N THR A 538 9.06 -2.29 44.85
CA THR A 538 9.62 -2.49 46.20
C THR A 538 10.88 -3.35 46.21
N LYS A 539 11.09 -4.18 45.17
CA LYS A 539 12.30 -5.02 44.96
C LYS A 539 13.50 -4.26 44.40
N GLU A 540 13.34 -3.04 43.91
CA GLU A 540 14.46 -2.30 43.29
C GLU A 540 15.35 -1.62 44.34
N THR A 541 16.55 -2.18 44.53
CA THR A 541 17.62 -1.55 45.33
C THR A 541 18.34 -0.43 44.58
N THR A 542 18.29 -0.44 43.24
CA THR A 542 18.89 0.59 42.38
C THR A 542 17.85 1.18 41.44
N LYS A 543 17.68 2.51 41.50
CA LYS A 543 16.78 3.26 40.61
C LYS A 543 17.34 3.29 39.19
N LYS A 544 16.83 2.43 38.32
CA LYS A 544 17.13 2.44 36.89
C LYS A 544 16.03 3.17 36.15
N SER A 545 16.41 3.92 35.11
CA SER A 545 15.46 4.60 34.25
C SER A 545 15.75 4.34 32.78
N THR A 546 14.69 4.41 31.96
CA THR A 546 14.78 4.27 30.50
C THR A 546 13.83 5.22 29.81
N TRP A 547 14.16 5.62 28.58
CA TRP A 547 13.23 6.31 27.70
C TRP A 547 12.28 5.32 27.05
N VAL A 548 11.02 5.69 27.00
CA VAL A 548 9.95 4.92 26.38
C VAL A 548 9.21 5.82 25.40
N ILE A 549 9.10 5.37 24.15
CA ILE A 549 8.38 6.05 23.09
C ILE A 549 6.88 5.84 23.29
N VAL A 550 6.11 6.92 23.17
CA VAL A 550 4.66 6.91 23.13
C VAL A 550 4.24 7.30 21.71
N ASN A 551 3.90 6.29 20.91
CA ASN A 551 3.42 6.48 19.55
C ASN A 551 1.94 6.91 19.52
N ASN A 552 1.40 7.15 18.32
CA ASN A 552 0.04 7.64 18.16
C ASN A 552 -1.02 6.77 18.87
N GLN A 553 -0.98 5.47 18.65
CA GLN A 553 -1.93 4.52 19.24
C GLN A 553 -1.81 4.45 20.77
N ALA A 554 -0.58 4.38 21.28
CA ALA A 554 -0.32 4.35 22.71
C ALA A 554 -0.77 5.63 23.40
N ALA A 555 -0.57 6.80 22.77
CA ALA A 555 -1.01 8.08 23.30
C ALA A 555 -2.54 8.24 23.24
N GLN A 556 -3.20 7.81 22.16
CA GLN A 556 -4.66 7.79 22.08
C GLN A 556 -5.27 6.94 23.20
N MET A 557 -4.66 5.79 23.50
CA MET A 557 -5.04 4.95 24.63
C MET A 557 -4.75 5.62 25.99
N LEU A 558 -3.56 6.19 26.15
CA LEU A 558 -3.11 6.82 27.40
C LEU A 558 -4.00 8.02 27.77
N LEU A 559 -4.26 8.89 26.79
CA LEU A 559 -4.91 10.18 26.98
C LEU A 559 -6.42 10.14 26.74
N ASN A 560 -6.89 9.15 25.98
CA ASN A 560 -8.25 9.09 25.45
C ASN A 560 -8.59 10.35 24.62
N LEU A 561 -7.64 10.80 23.79
CA LEU A 561 -7.71 11.98 22.94
C LEU A 561 -7.04 11.72 21.59
N ASP A 562 -7.62 12.27 20.53
CA ASP A 562 -6.98 12.31 19.21
C ASP A 562 -6.00 13.47 19.10
N ALA A 563 -4.90 13.24 18.37
CA ALA A 563 -3.88 14.24 18.13
C ALA A 563 -4.42 15.42 17.30
N SER A 564 -3.86 16.59 17.53
CA SER A 564 -4.22 17.83 16.84
C SER A 564 -3.12 18.88 16.98
N ASP A 565 -3.26 20.00 16.27
CA ASP A 565 -2.37 21.15 16.39
C ASP A 565 -2.52 21.80 17.79
N LEU A 566 -1.75 21.32 18.77
CA LEU A 566 -1.80 21.81 20.15
C LEU A 566 -1.35 23.26 20.31
N ARG A 567 -0.70 23.84 19.29
CA ARG A 567 -0.34 25.27 19.27
C ARG A 567 -1.54 26.15 18.89
N LYS A 568 -2.58 25.58 18.29
CA LYS A 568 -3.82 26.27 17.90
C LYS A 568 -5.04 25.85 18.72
N ASP A 569 -5.07 24.63 19.25
CA ASP A 569 -6.16 24.11 20.07
C ASP A 569 -5.85 24.24 21.57
N ASP A 570 -6.11 25.42 22.12
CA ASP A 570 -5.91 25.72 23.56
C ASP A 570 -6.75 24.78 24.46
N GLY A 571 -7.89 24.29 23.98
CA GLY A 571 -8.79 23.41 24.73
C GLY A 571 -8.22 22.01 24.89
N LYS A 572 -7.79 21.39 23.79
CA LYS A 572 -7.12 20.09 23.82
C LYS A 572 -5.77 20.17 24.53
N LEU A 573 -5.02 21.25 24.37
CA LEU A 573 -3.77 21.45 25.12
C LEU A 573 -4.02 21.47 26.64
N ALA A 574 -5.10 22.09 27.10
CA ALA A 574 -5.49 22.07 28.52
C ALA A 574 -5.87 20.65 28.98
N ALA A 575 -6.59 19.89 28.16
CA ALA A 575 -6.94 18.50 28.47
C ALA A 575 -5.71 17.58 28.53
N VAL A 576 -4.77 17.73 27.59
CA VAL A 576 -3.48 17.01 27.61
C VAL A 576 -2.71 17.35 28.87
N ARG A 577 -2.60 18.64 29.22
CA ARG A 577 -1.93 19.09 30.45
C ARG A 577 -2.56 18.48 31.71
N GLN A 578 -3.89 18.45 31.79
CA GLN A 578 -4.59 17.83 32.93
C GLN A 578 -4.31 16.32 33.02
N LYS A 579 -4.38 15.60 31.89
CA LYS A 579 -4.06 14.16 31.85
C LYS A 579 -2.62 13.89 32.26
N MET A 580 -1.68 14.68 31.75
CA MET A 580 -0.27 14.57 32.08
C MET A 580 0.02 14.92 33.54
N TRP A 581 -0.67 15.90 34.11
CA TRP A 581 -0.61 16.19 35.55
C TRP A 581 -1.03 15.00 36.40
N SER A 582 -2.09 14.28 36.02
CA SER A 582 -2.45 13.02 36.69
C SER A 582 -1.35 11.95 36.60
N LEU A 583 -0.52 11.97 35.56
CA LEU A 583 0.56 11.00 35.36
C LEU A 583 1.85 11.37 36.13
N TRP A 584 2.23 12.65 36.15
CA TRP A 584 3.55 13.09 36.62
C TRP A 584 3.57 14.29 37.57
N GLY A 585 2.41 14.82 37.96
CA GLY A 585 2.28 15.94 38.90
C GLY A 585 3.04 17.19 38.44
N GLU A 586 3.89 17.73 39.33
CA GLU A 586 4.62 18.99 39.15
C GLU A 586 5.80 18.93 38.16
N LEU A 587 5.97 17.83 37.42
CA LEU A 587 7.11 17.62 36.53
C LEU A 587 7.23 18.69 35.43
N GLU A 588 6.11 19.13 34.84
CA GLU A 588 6.09 20.18 33.80
C GLU A 588 6.65 21.51 34.36
N ASP A 589 6.21 21.92 35.56
CA ASP A 589 6.65 23.15 36.21
C ASP A 589 8.13 23.10 36.60
N HIS A 590 8.58 21.96 37.12
CA HIS A 590 9.99 21.76 37.47
C HIS A 590 10.89 21.83 36.23
N LYS A 591 10.47 21.20 35.12
CA LYS A 591 11.19 21.24 33.86
C LYS A 591 11.28 22.66 33.28
N ALA A 592 10.18 23.41 33.31
CA ALA A 592 10.16 24.81 32.88
C ALA A 592 11.07 25.73 33.72
N LYS A 593 11.15 25.51 35.04
CA LYS A 593 12.08 26.25 35.92
C LYS A 593 13.54 25.95 35.58
N MET A 594 13.87 24.68 35.33
CA MET A 594 15.23 24.26 34.96
C MET A 594 15.67 24.84 33.61
N GLU A 595 14.79 24.85 32.61
CA GLU A 595 15.07 25.44 31.30
C GLU A 595 15.30 26.97 31.40
N ASN A 596 14.48 27.66 32.19
CA ASN A 596 14.67 29.09 32.46
C ASN A 596 15.98 29.39 33.20
N ARG A 597 16.37 28.55 34.17
CA ARG A 597 17.67 28.67 34.85
C ARG A 597 18.83 28.47 33.87
N ALA A 598 18.74 27.47 33.00
CA ALA A 598 19.75 27.21 31.96
C ALA A 598 19.86 28.36 30.94
N LEU A 599 18.74 28.96 30.52
CA LEU A 599 18.71 30.14 29.67
C LEU A 599 19.36 31.36 30.33
N LYS A 600 19.07 31.62 31.61
CA LYS A 600 19.70 32.69 32.38
C LYS A 600 21.22 32.50 32.53
N ALA A 601 21.66 31.28 32.84
CA ALA A 601 23.08 30.95 32.93
C ALA A 601 23.81 31.14 31.59
N ARG A 602 23.17 30.80 30.45
CA ARG A 602 23.71 31.05 29.11
C ARG A 602 23.83 32.54 28.78
N HIS A 603 22.92 33.38 29.29
CA HIS A 603 22.99 34.83 29.12
C HIS A 603 24.06 35.51 29.98
N SER A 604 24.37 34.94 31.16
CA SER A 604 25.42 35.44 32.08
C SER A 604 26.84 35.21 31.55
N ASN A 605 27.09 34.16 30.75
CA ASN A 605 28.40 33.87 30.13
C ASN A 605 28.79 34.79 28.95
N ASN A 606 28.03 35.87 28.69
CA ASN A 606 28.35 36.82 27.62
C ASN A 606 29.20 37.97 28.19
N ALA A 607 30.48 38.04 27.81
CA ALA A 607 31.54 38.86 28.43
C ALA A 607 31.37 40.41 28.39
N ASN A 608 30.20 40.91 28.00
CA ASN A 608 29.86 42.34 27.92
C ASN A 608 28.59 42.72 28.71
N ALA A 609 28.08 41.84 29.58
CA ALA A 609 26.96 42.18 30.46
C ALA A 609 27.43 43.10 31.61
N PRO A 610 26.67 44.16 31.96
CA PRO A 610 26.95 44.96 33.17
C PRO A 610 26.92 44.07 34.42
N PRO A 611 27.69 44.40 35.49
CA PRO A 611 27.61 43.67 36.75
C PRO A 611 26.19 43.66 37.32
N GLU A 612 25.77 42.54 37.90
CA GLU A 612 24.52 42.46 38.64
C GLU A 612 24.57 43.32 39.91
N HIS A 613 23.40 43.80 40.32
CA HIS A 613 23.20 44.68 41.48
C HIS A 613 23.47 43.90 42.77
N SER A 614 24.21 44.48 43.73
CA SER A 614 24.77 43.75 44.89
C SER A 614 23.78 43.37 46.02
N ASP A 615 22.50 43.15 45.70
CA ASP A 615 21.48 42.71 46.67
C ASP A 615 21.06 41.22 46.51
N ASP A 616 21.59 40.51 45.50
CA ASP A 616 21.26 39.11 45.22
C ASP A 616 22.42 38.13 45.54
N GLU A 617 23.08 38.31 46.70
CA GLU A 617 23.96 37.26 47.27
C GLU A 617 23.08 36.14 47.88
N GLU A 618 22.56 35.23 47.05
CA GLU A 618 22.03 33.95 47.55
C GLU A 618 23.19 33.06 48.01
N GLU A 619 23.21 32.76 49.32
CA GLU A 619 24.11 31.82 49.97
C GLU A 619 24.36 30.56 49.12
N VAL A 620 25.63 30.28 48.86
CA VAL A 620 26.13 29.02 48.27
C VAL A 620 25.97 27.89 49.30
N THR A 621 24.73 27.47 49.53
CA THR A 621 24.43 26.18 50.18
C THR A 621 24.19 25.14 49.09
N LYS A 622 24.89 24.01 49.20
CA LYS A 622 24.79 22.85 48.28
C LYS A 622 23.32 22.41 48.12
N LYS A 623 22.63 22.92 47.09
CA LYS A 623 21.21 22.61 46.81
C LYS A 623 21.09 21.15 46.36
N LYS A 624 20.49 20.31 47.22
CA LYS A 624 19.90 19.02 46.86
C LYS A 624 18.92 19.26 45.70
N THR A 625 19.02 18.49 44.62
CA THR A 625 18.01 18.45 43.55
C THR A 625 16.63 18.23 44.18
N GLU A 626 15.72 19.21 44.04
CA GLU A 626 14.31 19.07 44.40
C GLU A 626 13.75 17.85 43.67
N GLN A 627 13.39 16.80 44.42
CA GLN A 627 12.78 15.60 43.85
C GLN A 627 11.31 15.88 43.53
N VAL A 628 10.90 15.63 42.28
CA VAL A 628 9.50 15.72 41.85
C VAL A 628 8.68 14.70 42.63
N ARG A 629 7.61 15.14 43.29
CA ARG A 629 6.69 14.27 44.05
C ARG A 629 5.61 13.72 43.13
N ASN A 630 5.91 12.66 42.38
CA ASN A 630 4.94 11.95 41.58
C ASN A 630 4.72 10.49 42.05
N ARG A 631 3.46 10.05 41.98
CA ARG A 631 3.04 8.70 42.37
C ARG A 631 3.39 7.69 41.29
N PRO A 632 3.87 6.49 41.64
CA PRO A 632 4.14 5.43 40.67
C PRO A 632 2.85 4.90 40.08
N PHE A 633 2.92 4.31 38.89
CA PHE A 633 1.78 3.69 38.24
C PHE A 633 2.16 2.37 37.57
N ALA A 634 1.17 1.51 37.38
CA ALA A 634 1.34 0.29 36.60
C ALA A 634 1.27 0.63 35.10
N CYS A 635 2.25 0.13 34.33
CA CYS A 635 2.28 0.33 32.89
C CYS A 635 2.82 -0.90 32.16
N CYS A 636 2.54 -0.96 30.86
CA CYS A 636 3.05 -2.01 29.98
C CYS A 636 4.05 -1.42 28.99
N ILE A 637 5.23 -2.05 28.90
CA ILE A 637 6.35 -1.63 28.04
C ILE A 637 6.71 -2.78 27.11
N HIS A 638 6.84 -2.53 25.82
CA HIS A 638 7.38 -3.50 24.87
C HIS A 638 8.78 -3.08 24.43
N GLN A 639 9.68 -4.05 24.31
CA GLN A 639 11.03 -3.87 23.76
C GLN A 639 11.03 -4.23 22.28
N TYR A 640 11.81 -3.50 21.48
CA TYR A 640 12.04 -3.81 20.08
C TYR A 640 13.41 -3.30 19.63
N GLY A 641 13.87 -3.74 18.46
CA GLY A 641 15.10 -3.24 17.83
C GLY A 641 14.82 -2.20 16.76
N ALA A 642 15.62 -1.13 16.72
CA ALA A 642 15.68 -0.17 15.63
C ALA A 642 17.07 -0.19 15.00
N LYS A 643 17.18 0.01 13.68
CA LYS A 643 18.49 0.16 13.03
C LYS A 643 18.92 1.62 13.11
N VAL A 644 20.13 1.88 13.55
CA VAL A 644 20.71 3.23 13.61
C VAL A 644 22.06 3.26 12.91
N ALA A 645 22.42 4.41 12.34
CA ALA A 645 23.72 4.59 11.69
C ALA A 645 24.86 4.38 12.70
N GLU A 646 25.88 3.64 12.29
CA GLU A 646 27.06 3.35 13.09
C GLU A 646 28.30 3.45 12.21
N GLY A 647 29.15 4.43 12.50
CA GLY A 647 30.39 4.66 11.76
C GLY A 647 31.53 3.73 12.20
N ASP A 648 31.39 3.09 13.36
CA ASP A 648 32.36 2.12 13.88
C ASP A 648 32.02 0.70 13.40
N GLU A 649 32.81 0.17 12.46
CA GLU A 649 32.62 -1.18 11.90
C GLU A 649 32.57 -2.28 12.97
N THR A 650 33.24 -2.08 14.12
CA THR A 650 33.25 -3.06 15.22
C THR A 650 31.93 -3.13 16.00
N LYS A 651 31.05 -2.14 15.82
CA LYS A 651 29.73 -2.05 16.45
C LYS A 651 28.57 -2.23 15.47
N ALA A 652 28.86 -2.35 14.17
CA ALA A 652 27.88 -2.47 13.11
C ALA A 652 27.25 -3.88 13.04
N ASP A 653 26.43 -4.22 14.02
CA ASP A 653 25.77 -5.54 14.14
C ASP A 653 24.45 -5.67 13.35
N ALA A 654 24.10 -4.67 12.52
CA ALA A 654 22.87 -4.63 11.72
C ALA A 654 23.09 -4.48 10.20
N GLY A 655 24.31 -4.72 9.72
CA GLY A 655 24.76 -4.57 8.32
C GLY A 655 25.70 -3.37 8.12
N ASP A 656 26.20 -3.18 6.90
CA ASP A 656 27.19 -2.13 6.60
C ASP A 656 26.75 -0.74 7.10
N GLY A 657 27.56 -0.18 8.01
CA GLY A 657 27.34 1.14 8.61
C GLY A 657 26.12 1.25 9.54
N LYS A 658 25.58 0.12 10.06
CA LYS A 658 24.36 0.11 10.88
C LYS A 658 24.50 -0.78 12.12
N ARG A 659 23.98 -0.33 13.27
CA ARG A 659 23.81 -1.13 14.49
C ARG A 659 22.35 -1.26 14.90
N TRP A 660 22.05 -2.31 15.66
CA TRP A 660 20.78 -2.46 16.36
C TRP A 660 20.80 -1.63 17.65
N GLU A 661 19.78 -0.80 17.81
CA GLU A 661 19.50 -0.10 19.04
C GLU A 661 18.27 -0.69 19.73
N ARG A 662 18.43 -0.99 21.01
CA ARG A 662 17.37 -1.51 21.86
C ARG A 662 16.45 -0.36 22.27
N MET A 663 15.20 -0.41 21.81
CA MET A 663 14.19 0.60 22.05
C MET A 663 13.05 0.06 22.92
N PHE A 664 12.35 0.97 23.59
CA PHE A 664 11.20 0.65 24.44
C PHE A 664 10.01 1.52 24.06
N GLY A 665 8.82 0.93 23.99
CA GLY A 665 7.56 1.60 23.66
C GLY A 665 6.47 1.34 24.70
N LEU A 666 5.65 2.34 24.97
CA LEU A 666 4.50 2.23 25.87
C LEU A 666 3.35 1.57 25.12
N PHE A 667 2.62 0.66 25.75
CA PHE A 667 1.38 0.13 25.21
C PHE A 667 0.37 -0.16 26.32
N GLY A 668 -0.90 -0.37 25.95
CA GLY A 668 -1.92 -0.91 26.88
C GLY A 668 -2.07 -0.15 28.20
N THR A 669 -1.71 1.14 28.27
CA THR A 669 -1.74 1.95 29.50
C THR A 669 -2.71 3.10 29.29
N LYS A 670 -3.59 3.36 30.26
CA LYS A 670 -4.70 4.33 30.16
C LYS A 670 -4.83 5.16 31.42
N ILE A 671 -5.04 6.47 31.27
CA ILE A 671 -5.45 7.36 32.35
C ILE A 671 -6.98 7.41 32.39
N ALA A 672 -7.57 6.92 33.47
CA ALA A 672 -9.02 6.94 33.69
C ALA A 672 -9.59 8.36 33.56
N ASN A 673 -10.84 8.47 33.13
CA ASN A 673 -11.54 9.75 33.14
C ASN A 673 -11.98 10.02 34.58
N LEU A 674 -11.64 11.22 35.07
CA LEU A 674 -12.21 11.79 36.28
C LEU A 674 -13.69 12.08 36.06
#